data_AF-A0A1F5EXM7-F1
#
_entry.id   AF-A0A1F5EXM7-F1
#
_cell.length_a   1.000
_cell.length_b   1.000
_cell.length_c   1.000
_cell.angle_alpha   90.00
_cell.angle_beta   90.00
_cell.angle_gamma   90.00
#
_symmetry.space_group_name_H-M   'P 1'
#
loop_
_entity.id
_entity.type
_entity.pdbx_description
1 polymer ?
#
loop_
_entity_poly.entity_id
_entity_poly.type
_entity_poly.pdbx_seq_one_letter_code
_entity_poly.pdbx_strand_id
1 'polypeptide(L)'
;MVFNNLFTPKNKKTTAELFLAVEIHESMIKSAVWQVEDETPSIIALGSYELWDSEDSLINGVDASLSEAIRGLSSEPDRVIFGLPDSWLSENRVHPTKQKLIKRLISELTLKPIGMVTITEAIVSHLKVQEGVPPTAILLEIYPSKVIVSLVNLGEIQAQEEVGRSDDLARDVEEGLARFEAEKLPARFILTNGNDLENEEQQIIGYPWNEKLPFIHLPKVQVLPIDFSIRAIALSGGSEAAKSIGLPIATQVEESETEETKSDAAVESVTSNLTSVGFVLEGEEGPQPQSHDEQAAIEMPEPEEVAPVKPKTNFFSRLPRPTLPKFSLRSFSLPQVKLGRLALIVPVFLLVLGILGVVGFYFYFGKVAISLFLSPVRVNQTIDVAIGTGTKENFLSVIAAKKTLSAKVSGSTITTGEAVVGDKATGKVTIYNLSNQSVNLKEGAKITSANNLSFILDSAVTLASASSQFNENGPVFPSKEVNVTAGKLGAESNLDKLTSFSVENYPKSVLTARADANFAGGSSRTVKAVDKADQEKLQAELSEKIKSAIDEQLKKDDPDSRSLVVGALRYTTKTFDHAVGQEAGSLNLDLAADLDVLVYSYKEMVTQIEKKILGSQNAGLVIASDQTQVGLTDPTPIDANTFATKANVSAFLFPEIDEEKISNTVKGKQAIAIKNILQTLPGYQSALVYVSPNIPLLSRLLPLNPKHYSYSVSTK
;
A
#
# COMPACT_ATOMS: atom_id res chain seq x y z
N MET A 1 58.70 5.40 -14.55
CA MET A 1 58.06 6.65 -14.99
C MET A 1 56.88 6.28 -15.86
N VAL A 2 55.68 6.35 -15.31
CA VAL A 2 54.42 6.14 -16.05
C VAL A 2 53.71 7.48 -16.02
N PHE A 3 53.47 8.06 -17.19
CA PHE A 3 52.84 9.36 -17.33
C PHE A 3 51.34 9.26 -17.01
N ASN A 4 50.88 10.14 -16.13
CA ASN A 4 49.47 10.38 -15.82
C ASN A 4 48.74 10.92 -17.06
N ASN A 5 47.66 10.24 -17.46
CA ASN A 5 46.60 10.82 -18.28
C ASN A 5 45.80 11.81 -17.40
N LEU A 6 46.29 13.04 -17.33
CA LEU A 6 45.48 14.22 -17.04
C LEU A 6 44.69 14.52 -18.32
N PHE A 7 43.36 14.32 -18.32
CA PHE A 7 42.32 14.93 -19.17
C PHE A 7 41.13 13.97 -19.27
N THR A 8 40.31 13.90 -18.21
CA THR A 8 38.91 13.48 -18.34
C THR A 8 38.14 14.63 -18.99
N PRO A 9 37.36 14.41 -20.06
CA PRO A 9 36.51 15.45 -20.60
C PRO A 9 35.47 15.81 -19.53
N LYS A 10 35.37 17.10 -19.19
CA LYS A 10 34.26 17.63 -18.41
C LYS A 10 32.98 17.29 -19.17
N ASN A 11 32.25 16.27 -18.71
CA ASN A 11 30.84 16.15 -19.04
C ASN A 11 30.19 17.45 -18.60
N LYS A 12 29.77 18.22 -19.59
CA LYS A 12 28.90 19.38 -19.41
C LYS A 12 27.63 18.80 -18.81
N LYS A 13 27.45 18.90 -17.49
CA LYS A 13 26.17 18.60 -16.84
C LYS A 13 25.16 19.54 -17.47
N THR A 14 24.40 19.04 -18.44
CA THR A 14 23.18 19.68 -18.90
C THR A 14 22.29 19.77 -17.67
N THR A 15 22.00 20.97 -17.20
CA THR A 15 21.04 21.19 -16.11
C THR A 15 19.71 20.59 -16.55
N ALA A 16 19.23 19.54 -15.88
CA ALA A 16 17.93 18.94 -16.14
C ALA A 16 16.86 20.03 -16.08
N GLU A 17 15.97 20.07 -17.08
CA GLU A 17 14.89 21.05 -17.13
C GLU A 17 13.88 20.74 -16.03
N LEU A 18 13.52 21.76 -15.26
CA LEU A 18 12.58 21.65 -14.13
C LEU A 18 11.18 22.05 -14.58
N PHE A 19 10.19 21.34 -14.08
CA PHE A 19 8.78 21.54 -14.36
C PHE A 19 7.99 21.67 -13.05
N LEU A 20 6.86 22.38 -13.13
CA LEU A 20 5.89 22.52 -12.07
C LEU A 20 4.69 21.61 -12.31
N ALA A 21 4.11 21.09 -11.24
CA ALA A 21 2.79 20.52 -11.20
C ALA A 21 1.95 21.28 -10.18
N VAL A 22 0.71 21.62 -10.54
CA VAL A 22 -0.24 22.29 -9.65
C VAL A 22 -1.55 21.54 -9.67
N GLU A 23 -1.98 21.06 -8.51
CA GLU A 23 -3.29 20.45 -8.28
C GLU A 23 -4.22 21.50 -7.68
N ILE A 24 -5.35 21.74 -8.33
CA ILE A 24 -6.42 22.58 -7.82
C ILE A 24 -7.58 21.67 -7.43
N HIS A 25 -7.67 21.32 -6.14
CA HIS A 25 -8.79 20.59 -5.59
C HIS A 25 -9.59 21.51 -4.64
N GLU A 26 -10.91 21.33 -4.51
CA GLU A 26 -11.73 22.23 -3.67
C GLU A 26 -11.40 22.12 -2.18
N SER A 27 -10.82 20.99 -1.72
CA SER A 27 -10.33 20.86 -0.35
C SER A 27 -8.99 21.58 -0.15
N MET A 28 -8.03 21.41 -1.05
CA MET A 28 -6.68 21.97 -0.91
C MET A 28 -5.96 22.10 -2.25
N ILE A 29 -5.05 23.06 -2.33
CA ILE A 29 -4.10 23.24 -3.41
C ILE A 29 -2.82 22.52 -3.06
N LYS A 30 -2.24 21.80 -4.02
CA LYS A 30 -0.95 21.13 -3.87
C LYS A 30 -0.07 21.48 -5.05
N SER A 31 1.24 21.51 -4.84
CA SER A 31 2.19 21.70 -5.92
C SER A 31 3.42 20.81 -5.77
N ALA A 32 4.11 20.56 -6.87
CA ALA A 32 5.35 19.82 -6.89
C ALA A 32 6.29 20.35 -7.96
N VAL A 33 7.59 20.22 -7.72
CA VAL A 33 8.65 20.39 -8.72
C VAL A 33 9.11 19.02 -9.16
N TRP A 34 9.15 18.80 -10.46
CA TRP A 34 9.56 17.53 -11.06
C TRP A 34 10.50 17.77 -12.23
N GLN A 35 11.22 16.73 -12.63
CA GLN A 35 12.15 16.75 -13.76
C GLN A 35 12.10 15.44 -14.52
N VAL A 36 12.64 15.44 -15.73
CA VAL A 36 12.94 14.23 -16.50
C VAL A 36 14.45 14.08 -16.55
N GLU A 37 14.98 13.06 -15.88
CA GLU A 37 16.41 12.71 -15.91
C GLU A 37 16.53 11.31 -16.52
N ASP A 38 17.43 11.14 -17.51
CA ASP A 38 17.62 9.88 -18.24
C ASP A 38 16.31 9.26 -18.76
N GLU A 39 15.42 10.10 -19.32
CA GLU A 39 14.10 9.72 -19.83
C GLU A 39 13.11 9.20 -18.75
N THR A 40 13.43 9.36 -17.47
CA THR A 40 12.58 8.97 -16.34
C THR A 40 12.07 10.18 -15.56
N PRO A 41 10.74 10.29 -15.32
CA PRO A 41 10.19 11.37 -14.51
C PRO A 41 10.48 11.15 -13.03
N SER A 42 10.89 12.21 -12.33
CA SER A 42 11.15 12.17 -10.88
C SER A 42 10.73 13.47 -10.20
N ILE A 43 10.34 13.37 -8.92
CA ILE A 43 9.93 14.52 -8.10
C ILE A 43 11.13 15.02 -7.31
N ILE A 44 11.32 16.34 -7.32
CA ILE A 44 12.41 17.02 -6.62
C ILE A 44 11.93 17.56 -5.28
N ALA A 45 10.76 18.20 -5.28
CA ALA A 45 10.22 18.88 -4.11
C ALA A 45 8.69 18.90 -4.16
N LEU A 46 8.08 18.98 -2.99
CA LEU A 46 6.64 19.20 -2.80
C LEU A 46 6.44 20.57 -2.16
N GLY A 47 5.35 21.24 -2.52
CA GLY A 47 4.91 22.48 -1.89
C GLY A 47 4.05 22.27 -0.65
N SER A 48 3.61 23.37 -0.04
CA SER A 48 2.62 23.33 1.03
C SER A 48 1.24 22.90 0.52
N TYR A 49 0.36 22.54 1.46
CA TYR A 49 -1.06 22.29 1.19
C TYR A 49 -1.86 23.51 1.63
N GLU A 50 -2.50 24.19 0.69
CA GLU A 50 -3.17 25.48 0.94
C GLU A 50 -4.68 25.35 0.77
N LEU A 51 -5.46 25.82 1.74
CA LEU A 51 -6.92 25.88 1.63
C LEU A 51 -7.34 27.13 0.87
N TRP A 52 -8.46 27.06 0.14
CA TRP A 52 -9.01 28.22 -0.56
C TRP A 52 -10.54 28.22 -0.56
N ASP A 53 -11.11 29.42 -0.64
CA ASP A 53 -12.55 29.70 -0.55
C ASP A 53 -13.00 30.83 -1.50
N SER A 54 -12.05 31.46 -2.20
CA SER A 54 -12.26 32.56 -3.12
C SER A 54 -11.21 32.51 -4.24
N GLU A 55 -11.46 33.22 -5.35
CA GLU A 55 -10.50 33.29 -6.46
C GLU A 55 -9.14 33.88 -6.02
N ASP A 56 -9.15 34.90 -5.15
CA ASP A 56 -7.93 35.51 -4.65
C ASP A 56 -7.19 34.59 -3.68
N SER A 57 -7.91 33.86 -2.80
CA SER A 57 -7.26 32.88 -1.91
C SER A 57 -6.71 31.69 -2.69
N LEU A 58 -7.31 31.31 -3.82
CA LEU A 58 -6.76 30.30 -4.72
C LEU A 58 -5.42 30.74 -5.33
N ILE A 59 -5.35 31.94 -5.91
CA ILE A 59 -4.12 32.42 -6.54
C ILE A 59 -2.99 32.55 -5.50
N ASN A 60 -3.30 33.13 -4.34
CA ASN A 60 -2.34 33.25 -3.24
C ASN A 60 -1.92 31.87 -2.69
N GLY A 61 -2.84 30.89 -2.64
CA GLY A 61 -2.53 29.53 -2.21
C GLY A 61 -1.62 28.79 -3.19
N VAL A 62 -1.86 28.94 -4.49
CA VAL A 62 -0.96 28.40 -5.52
C VAL A 62 0.42 29.05 -5.41
N ASP A 63 0.50 30.37 -5.25
CA ASP A 63 1.76 31.09 -5.05
C ASP A 63 2.53 30.62 -3.82
N ALA A 64 1.85 30.49 -2.68
CA ALA A 64 2.45 30.02 -1.43
C ALA A 64 2.97 28.58 -1.55
N SER A 65 2.17 27.68 -2.14
CA SER A 65 2.55 26.29 -2.36
C SER A 65 3.76 26.18 -3.30
N LEU A 66 3.73 26.90 -4.43
CA LEU A 66 4.85 26.93 -5.38
C LEU A 66 6.11 27.52 -4.76
N SER A 67 5.99 28.61 -4.00
CA SER A 67 7.10 29.26 -3.30
C SER A 67 7.80 28.33 -2.31
N GLU A 68 7.07 27.41 -1.68
CA GLU A 68 7.65 26.36 -0.86
C GLU A 68 8.34 25.29 -1.71
N ALA A 69 7.68 24.84 -2.79
CA ALA A 69 8.21 23.79 -3.66
C ALA A 69 9.52 24.21 -4.36
N ILE A 70 9.67 25.50 -4.72
CA ILE A 70 10.86 26.01 -5.39
C ILE A 70 11.97 26.46 -4.42
N ARG A 71 11.71 26.45 -3.11
CA ARG A 71 12.64 26.96 -2.10
C ARG A 71 13.97 26.20 -2.15
N GLY A 72 15.04 26.92 -2.46
CA GLY A 72 16.40 26.35 -2.50
C GLY A 72 16.83 25.80 -3.86
N LEU A 73 16.01 25.95 -4.91
CA LEU A 73 16.39 25.63 -6.28
C LEU A 73 17.25 26.76 -6.89
N SER A 74 18.17 26.40 -7.79
CA SER A 74 19.04 27.37 -8.47
C SER A 74 18.36 28.11 -9.63
N SER A 75 17.23 27.60 -10.11
CA SER A 75 16.43 28.17 -11.20
C SER A 75 14.96 27.98 -10.90
N GLU A 76 14.17 29.04 -11.07
CA GLU A 76 12.71 28.99 -10.92
C GLU A 76 12.07 28.47 -12.22
N PRO A 77 11.44 27.27 -12.20
CA PRO A 77 10.71 26.78 -13.36
C PRO A 77 9.41 27.57 -13.56
N ASP A 78 9.03 27.80 -14.82
CA ASP A 78 7.77 28.46 -15.19
C ASP A 78 6.80 27.52 -15.94
N ARG A 79 7.28 26.38 -16.45
CA ARG A 79 6.48 25.40 -17.18
C ARG A 79 5.65 24.56 -16.23
N VAL A 80 4.33 24.53 -16.41
CA VAL A 80 3.40 23.91 -15.44
C VAL A 80 2.42 22.92 -16.09
N ILE A 81 2.17 21.80 -15.43
CA ILE A 81 1.00 20.96 -15.68
C ILE A 81 -0.07 21.19 -14.59
N PHE A 82 -1.33 21.34 -15.02
CA PHE A 82 -2.46 21.50 -14.11
C PHE A 82 -3.24 20.20 -13.92
N GLY A 83 -3.38 19.75 -12.68
CA GLY A 83 -4.37 18.75 -12.28
C GLY A 83 -5.65 19.44 -11.83
N LEU A 84 -6.75 19.19 -12.55
CA LEU A 84 -8.04 19.87 -12.32
C LEU A 84 -9.14 18.85 -11.99
N PRO A 85 -10.19 19.25 -11.25
CA PRO A 85 -11.35 18.40 -11.05
C PRO A 85 -12.05 18.17 -12.39
N ASP A 86 -12.66 17.00 -12.59
CA ASP A 86 -13.36 16.66 -13.84
C ASP A 86 -14.46 17.68 -14.19
N SER A 87 -15.15 18.21 -13.19
CA SER A 87 -16.17 19.28 -13.36
C SER A 87 -15.62 20.60 -13.94
N TRP A 88 -14.29 20.80 -13.94
CA TRP A 88 -13.64 21.97 -14.53
C TRP A 88 -13.21 21.72 -15.97
N LEU A 89 -13.54 20.56 -16.53
CA LEU A 89 -13.17 20.12 -17.86
C LEU A 89 -14.43 19.82 -18.69
N SER A 90 -14.37 20.19 -19.96
CA SER A 90 -15.39 19.87 -20.95
C SER A 90 -14.70 19.70 -22.30
N GLU A 91 -14.90 18.53 -22.93
CA GLU A 91 -14.29 18.18 -24.22
C GLU A 91 -12.77 18.41 -24.25
N ASN A 92 -12.08 17.99 -23.17
CA ASN A 92 -10.62 18.14 -23.01
C ASN A 92 -10.12 19.60 -23.00
N ARG A 93 -10.99 20.54 -22.59
CA ARG A 93 -10.66 21.97 -22.39
C ARG A 93 -11.17 22.45 -21.04
N VAL A 94 -10.59 23.53 -20.53
CA VAL A 94 -11.09 24.19 -19.31
C VAL A 94 -12.52 24.68 -19.56
N HIS A 95 -13.44 24.28 -18.68
CA HIS A 95 -14.84 24.64 -18.73
C HIS A 95 -15.01 26.18 -18.77
N PRO A 96 -15.92 26.74 -19.58
CA PRO A 96 -16.05 28.19 -19.77
C PRO A 96 -16.18 29.00 -18.47
N THR A 97 -16.83 28.45 -17.44
CA THR A 97 -16.99 29.09 -16.13
C THR A 97 -15.68 29.26 -15.35
N LYS A 98 -14.63 28.49 -15.67
CA LYS A 98 -13.33 28.51 -14.98
C LYS A 98 -12.21 29.10 -15.83
N GLN A 99 -12.42 29.33 -17.13
CA GLN A 99 -11.40 29.88 -18.03
C GLN A 99 -10.86 31.24 -17.56
N LYS A 100 -11.73 32.14 -17.10
CA LYS A 100 -11.30 33.47 -16.62
C LYS A 100 -10.38 33.36 -15.40
N LEU A 101 -10.71 32.46 -14.47
CA LEU A 101 -9.92 32.21 -13.27
C LEU A 101 -8.55 31.61 -13.60
N ILE A 102 -8.51 30.56 -14.43
CA ILE A 102 -7.25 29.93 -14.83
C ILE A 102 -6.37 30.89 -15.64
N LYS A 103 -6.95 31.70 -16.55
CA LYS A 103 -6.21 32.75 -17.28
C LYS A 103 -5.60 33.77 -16.32
N ARG A 104 -6.37 34.21 -15.32
CA ARG A 104 -5.89 35.13 -14.29
C ARG A 104 -4.73 34.53 -13.49
N LEU A 105 -4.88 33.29 -13.01
CA LEU A 105 -3.84 32.54 -12.31
C LEU A 105 -2.53 32.46 -13.11
N ILE A 106 -2.63 32.06 -14.39
CA ILE A 106 -1.48 31.96 -15.30
C ILE A 106 -0.79 33.32 -15.47
N SER A 107 -1.57 34.39 -15.65
CA SER A 107 -1.02 35.73 -15.86
C SER A 107 -0.37 36.34 -14.61
N GLU A 108 -0.97 36.15 -13.43
CA GLU A 108 -0.46 36.72 -12.17
C GLU A 108 0.77 35.99 -11.67
N LEU A 109 0.84 34.66 -11.87
CA LEU A 109 1.97 33.82 -11.46
C LEU A 109 3.00 33.59 -12.57
N THR A 110 2.82 34.21 -13.74
CA THR A 110 3.74 34.09 -14.90
C THR A 110 4.01 32.65 -15.35
N LEU A 111 3.01 31.77 -15.25
CA LEU A 111 3.12 30.35 -15.57
C LEU A 111 3.00 30.08 -17.07
N LYS A 112 3.62 29.00 -17.55
CA LYS A 112 3.55 28.51 -18.93
C LYS A 112 2.94 27.10 -18.94
N PRO A 113 1.63 26.96 -19.18
CA PRO A 113 0.99 25.64 -19.19
C PRO A 113 1.58 24.77 -20.30
N ILE A 114 2.03 23.56 -19.95
CA ILE A 114 2.46 22.52 -20.90
C ILE A 114 1.38 21.45 -21.11
N GLY A 115 0.40 21.38 -20.20
CA GLY A 115 -0.69 20.41 -20.27
C GLY A 115 -1.64 20.54 -19.08
N MET A 116 -2.68 19.72 -19.12
CA MET A 116 -3.69 19.60 -18.08
C MET A 116 -4.23 18.17 -18.08
N VAL A 117 -4.61 17.66 -16.91
CA VAL A 117 -5.12 16.30 -16.71
C VAL A 117 -6.19 16.32 -15.62
N THR A 118 -7.15 15.39 -15.65
CA THR A 118 -8.07 15.27 -14.52
C THR A 118 -7.35 14.61 -13.33
N ILE A 119 -7.76 14.95 -12.11
CA ILE A 119 -7.16 14.36 -10.91
C ILE A 119 -7.42 12.83 -10.89
N THR A 120 -8.63 12.40 -11.26
CA THR A 120 -8.99 10.99 -11.36
C THR A 120 -8.11 10.25 -12.38
N GLU A 121 -7.95 10.78 -13.60
CA GLU A 121 -7.13 10.18 -14.66
C GLU A 121 -5.67 10.04 -14.24
N ALA A 122 -5.11 11.09 -13.63
CA ALA A 122 -3.73 11.07 -13.14
C ALA A 122 -3.52 9.95 -12.11
N ILE A 123 -4.42 9.83 -11.13
CA ILE A 123 -4.36 8.79 -10.09
C ILE A 123 -4.44 7.40 -10.70
N VAL A 124 -5.39 7.15 -11.61
CA VAL A 124 -5.58 5.84 -12.26
C VAL A 124 -4.34 5.45 -13.07
N SER A 125 -3.80 6.40 -13.86
CA SER A 125 -2.57 6.19 -14.63
C SER A 125 -1.37 5.92 -13.72
N HIS A 126 -1.25 6.65 -12.60
CA HIS A 126 -0.14 6.46 -11.66
C HIS A 126 -0.22 5.11 -10.91
N LEU A 127 -1.42 4.68 -10.52
CA LEU A 127 -1.64 3.35 -9.93
C LEU A 127 -1.25 2.24 -10.90
N LYS A 128 -1.59 2.37 -12.20
CA LYS A 128 -1.18 1.41 -13.23
C LYS A 128 0.34 1.28 -13.30
N VAL A 129 1.08 2.40 -13.22
CA VAL A 129 2.55 2.40 -13.24
C VAL A 129 3.13 1.79 -11.96
N GLN A 130 2.59 2.12 -10.78
CA GLN A 130 3.10 1.60 -9.50
C GLN A 130 2.82 0.10 -9.30
N GLU A 131 1.64 -0.36 -9.72
CA GLU A 131 1.22 -1.75 -9.52
C GLU A 131 1.66 -2.68 -10.67
N GLY A 132 2.08 -2.12 -11.80
CA GLY A 132 2.43 -2.86 -13.02
C GLY A 132 1.23 -3.46 -13.76
N VAL A 133 0.02 -3.30 -13.21
CA VAL A 133 -1.25 -3.74 -13.81
C VAL A 133 -2.28 -2.62 -13.71
N PRO A 134 -3.17 -2.45 -14.72
CA PRO A 134 -4.23 -1.46 -14.64
C PRO A 134 -5.19 -1.74 -13.46
N PRO A 135 -5.56 -0.72 -12.67
CA PRO A 135 -6.41 -0.94 -11.50
C PRO A 135 -7.86 -1.24 -11.89
N THR A 136 -8.50 -2.15 -11.15
CA THR A 136 -9.95 -2.36 -11.15
C THR A 136 -10.45 -2.07 -9.74
N ALA A 137 -11.10 -0.92 -9.55
CA ALA A 137 -11.43 -0.36 -8.24
C ALA A 137 -12.56 0.68 -8.31
N ILE A 138 -13.14 1.01 -7.16
CA ILE A 138 -13.98 2.19 -6.95
C ILE A 138 -13.09 3.28 -6.35
N LEU A 139 -12.86 4.36 -7.08
CA LEU A 139 -12.11 5.51 -6.59
C LEU A 139 -13.10 6.52 -6.00
N LEU A 140 -12.82 6.94 -4.76
CA LEU A 140 -13.58 7.91 -4.00
C LEU A 140 -12.72 9.15 -3.77
N GLU A 141 -13.04 10.25 -4.47
CA GLU A 141 -12.45 11.55 -4.15
C GLU A 141 -13.33 12.28 -3.14
N ILE A 142 -12.77 12.55 -1.96
CA ILE A 142 -13.52 13.10 -0.83
C ILE A 142 -13.38 14.63 -0.80
N TYR A 143 -14.50 15.34 -0.96
CA TYR A 143 -14.58 16.79 -0.85
C TYR A 143 -15.29 17.20 0.47
N PRO A 144 -15.23 18.48 0.87
CA PRO A 144 -15.93 18.95 2.06
C PRO A 144 -17.46 18.81 1.99
N SER A 145 -18.06 19.00 0.81
CA SER A 145 -19.52 19.02 0.61
C SER A 145 -20.05 17.90 -0.29
N LYS A 146 -19.16 17.10 -0.89
CA LYS A 146 -19.48 16.07 -1.86
C LYS A 146 -18.47 14.92 -1.85
N VAL A 147 -18.82 13.82 -2.50
CA VAL A 147 -17.92 12.73 -2.85
C VAL A 147 -18.07 12.44 -4.34
N ILE A 148 -16.96 12.27 -5.03
CA ILE A 148 -16.94 11.80 -6.41
C ILE A 148 -16.68 10.30 -6.37
N VAL A 149 -17.65 9.54 -6.87
CA VAL A 149 -17.57 8.08 -6.97
C VAL A 149 -17.21 7.74 -8.41
N SER A 150 -16.07 7.07 -8.63
CA SER A 150 -15.61 6.69 -9.97
C SER A 150 -15.45 5.17 -10.05
N LEU A 151 -16.09 4.55 -11.03
CA LEU A 151 -15.96 3.12 -11.33
C LEU A 151 -14.82 2.91 -12.32
N VAL A 152 -13.73 2.31 -11.86
CA VAL A 152 -12.53 2.05 -12.66
C VAL A 152 -12.42 0.56 -12.95
N ASN A 153 -12.32 0.18 -14.22
CA ASN A 153 -12.14 -1.19 -14.65
C ASN A 153 -10.97 -1.31 -15.63
N LEU A 154 -9.95 -2.10 -15.28
CA LEU A 154 -8.74 -2.29 -16.09
C LEU A 154 -8.08 -0.96 -16.49
N GLY A 155 -8.08 0.01 -15.57
CA GLY A 155 -7.52 1.35 -15.78
C GLY A 155 -8.38 2.31 -16.59
N GLU A 156 -9.58 1.91 -17.02
CA GLU A 156 -10.54 2.80 -17.69
C GLU A 156 -11.62 3.26 -16.71
N ILE A 157 -11.95 4.55 -16.73
CA ILE A 157 -13.03 5.14 -15.94
C ILE A 157 -14.34 4.90 -16.70
N GLN A 158 -15.15 3.95 -16.24
CA GLN A 158 -16.39 3.55 -16.92
C GLN A 158 -17.56 4.48 -16.62
N ALA A 159 -17.63 4.95 -15.38
CA ALA A 159 -18.68 5.84 -14.91
C ALA A 159 -18.16 6.68 -13.73
N GLN A 160 -18.71 7.88 -13.59
CA GLN A 160 -18.38 8.79 -12.51
C GLN A 160 -19.64 9.55 -12.09
N GLU A 161 -19.88 9.63 -10.78
CA GLU A 161 -21.05 10.32 -10.22
C GLU A 161 -20.62 11.25 -9.08
N GLU A 162 -21.21 12.44 -9.06
CA GLU A 162 -21.07 13.42 -7.99
C GLU A 162 -22.25 13.29 -7.02
N VAL A 163 -21.95 12.99 -5.75
CA VAL A 163 -22.96 12.83 -4.69
C VAL A 163 -22.69 13.83 -3.58
N GLY A 164 -23.76 14.46 -3.07
CA GLY A 164 -23.65 15.35 -1.91
C GLY A 164 -23.23 14.58 -0.66
N ARG A 165 -22.37 15.18 0.17
CA ARG A 165 -21.82 14.53 1.35
C ARG A 165 -22.65 14.84 2.59
N SER A 166 -23.00 13.80 3.33
CA SER A 166 -23.68 13.82 4.63
C SER A 166 -22.73 13.37 5.76
N ASP A 167 -23.27 13.18 6.97
CA ASP A 167 -22.50 12.65 8.10
C ASP A 167 -22.21 11.12 7.97
N ASP A 168 -22.83 10.45 6.98
CA ASP A 168 -22.69 9.01 6.70
C ASP A 168 -22.21 8.80 5.25
N LEU A 169 -20.89 8.83 5.05
CA LEU A 169 -20.25 8.72 3.74
C LEU A 169 -20.62 7.40 3.03
N ALA A 170 -20.81 6.32 3.78
CA ALA A 170 -21.09 5.03 3.17
C ALA A 170 -22.46 5.01 2.47
N ARG A 171 -23.45 5.72 3.01
CA ARG A 171 -24.75 5.91 2.33
C ARG A 171 -24.64 6.79 1.11
N ASP A 172 -23.84 7.85 1.19
CA ASP A 172 -23.62 8.74 0.04
C ASP A 172 -22.93 7.96 -1.11
N VAL A 173 -21.96 7.11 -0.77
CA VAL A 173 -21.29 6.24 -1.74
C VAL A 173 -22.23 5.16 -2.27
N GLU A 174 -23.10 4.56 -1.44
CA GLU A 174 -24.15 3.64 -1.90
C GLU A 174 -25.07 4.32 -2.93
N GLU A 175 -25.50 5.57 -2.67
CA GLU A 175 -26.33 6.33 -3.62
C GLU A 175 -25.61 6.52 -4.95
N GLY A 176 -24.33 6.89 -4.94
CA GLY A 176 -23.54 7.06 -6.16
C GLY A 176 -23.38 5.76 -6.94
N LEU A 177 -23.05 4.66 -6.24
CA LEU A 177 -22.91 3.34 -6.84
C LEU A 177 -24.22 2.79 -7.38
N ALA A 178 -25.35 3.11 -6.75
CA ALA A 178 -26.68 2.67 -7.21
C ALA A 178 -27.12 3.33 -8.52
N ARG A 179 -26.50 4.46 -8.91
CA ARG A 179 -26.71 5.11 -10.22
C ARG A 179 -25.94 4.42 -11.34
N PHE A 180 -24.94 3.62 -11.02
CA PHE A 180 -24.21 2.85 -12.01
C PHE A 180 -25.03 1.64 -12.46
N GLU A 181 -25.28 1.51 -13.76
CA GLU A 181 -25.89 0.32 -14.37
C GLU A 181 -24.86 -0.83 -14.52
N ALA A 182 -24.12 -1.12 -13.45
CA ALA A 182 -23.07 -2.15 -13.46
C ALA A 182 -23.59 -3.50 -12.95
N GLU A 183 -23.40 -4.56 -13.74
CA GLU A 183 -23.77 -5.93 -13.31
C GLU A 183 -22.97 -6.41 -12.08
N LYS A 184 -21.72 -5.94 -11.96
CA LYS A 184 -20.76 -6.36 -10.93
C LYS A 184 -19.89 -5.17 -10.53
N LEU A 185 -19.70 -4.99 -9.22
CA LEU A 185 -18.82 -3.95 -8.68
C LEU A 185 -17.48 -4.54 -8.21
N PRO A 186 -16.37 -3.81 -8.39
CA PRO A 186 -15.06 -4.27 -7.94
C PRO A 186 -14.92 -4.14 -6.42
N ALA A 187 -14.37 -5.17 -5.78
CA ALA A 187 -14.25 -5.26 -4.32
C ALA A 187 -13.04 -4.50 -3.74
N ARG A 188 -12.72 -3.33 -4.30
CA ARG A 188 -11.61 -2.48 -3.88
C ARG A 188 -12.04 -1.01 -3.91
N PHE A 189 -12.13 -0.38 -2.75
CA PHE A 189 -12.32 1.06 -2.59
C PHE A 189 -10.96 1.73 -2.41
N ILE A 190 -10.77 2.86 -3.09
CA ILE A 190 -9.58 3.70 -2.98
C ILE A 190 -10.04 5.11 -2.59
N LEU A 191 -9.60 5.63 -1.45
CA LEU A 191 -9.98 6.96 -0.95
C LEU A 191 -8.82 7.93 -1.13
N THR A 192 -9.12 9.17 -1.55
CA THR A 192 -8.11 10.20 -1.84
C THR A 192 -8.60 11.63 -1.56
N ASN A 193 -7.67 12.59 -1.56
CA ASN A 193 -7.86 14.04 -1.51
C ASN A 193 -8.60 14.64 -0.28
N GLY A 194 -8.91 13.81 0.72
CA GLY A 194 -9.36 14.26 2.04
C GLY A 194 -8.20 14.55 3.00
N ASN A 195 -8.51 15.31 4.05
CA ASN A 195 -7.62 15.52 5.19
C ASN A 195 -7.95 14.45 6.23
N ASP A 196 -6.96 13.63 6.62
CA ASP A 196 -7.11 12.55 7.61
C ASP A 196 -8.37 11.69 7.42
N LEU A 197 -8.29 10.72 6.50
CA LEU A 197 -9.42 9.93 6.02
C LEU A 197 -9.76 8.70 6.89
N GLU A 198 -9.28 8.62 8.13
CA GLU A 198 -9.49 7.46 9.00
C GLU A 198 -10.99 7.26 9.33
N ASN A 199 -11.73 8.34 9.56
CA ASN A 199 -13.16 8.26 9.83
C ASN A 199 -13.94 7.76 8.61
N GLU A 200 -13.62 8.30 7.43
CA GLU A 200 -14.19 7.91 6.15
C GLU A 200 -13.89 6.43 5.84
N GLU A 201 -12.66 5.98 6.07
CA GLU A 201 -12.27 4.57 5.93
C GLU A 201 -13.13 3.66 6.84
N GLN A 202 -13.26 4.00 8.12
CA GLN A 202 -14.07 3.21 9.06
C GLN A 202 -15.54 3.14 8.65
N GLN A 203 -16.11 4.24 8.13
CA GLN A 203 -17.48 4.26 7.63
C GLN A 203 -17.67 3.32 6.43
N ILE A 204 -16.73 3.32 5.47
CA ILE A 204 -16.79 2.41 4.32
C ILE A 204 -16.58 0.95 4.75
N ILE A 205 -15.64 0.66 5.67
CA ILE A 205 -15.40 -0.72 6.16
C ILE A 205 -16.62 -1.26 6.93
N GLY A 206 -17.26 -0.43 7.74
CA GLY A 206 -18.39 -0.82 8.58
C GLY A 206 -19.71 -1.05 7.84
N TYR A 207 -19.78 -0.76 6.54
CA TYR A 207 -21.02 -0.79 5.77
C TYR A 207 -21.32 -2.17 5.16
N PRO A 208 -22.57 -2.66 5.21
CA PRO A 208 -22.95 -3.98 4.69
C PRO A 208 -23.13 -3.99 3.15
N TRP A 209 -22.05 -3.75 2.40
CA TRP A 209 -22.07 -3.61 0.93
C TRP A 209 -22.72 -4.78 0.19
N ASN A 210 -22.37 -6.02 0.56
CA ASN A 210 -22.84 -7.23 -0.13
C ASN A 210 -24.36 -7.48 0.01
N GLU A 211 -25.01 -6.84 0.98
CA GLU A 211 -26.46 -6.93 1.16
C GLU A 211 -27.22 -5.89 0.30
N LYS A 212 -26.53 -4.86 -0.17
CA LYS A 212 -27.12 -3.68 -0.82
C LYS A 212 -26.81 -3.60 -2.31
N LEU A 213 -25.59 -3.97 -2.70
CA LEU A 213 -25.05 -3.75 -4.04
C LEU A 213 -24.35 -5.03 -4.55
N PRO A 214 -24.19 -5.18 -5.88
CA PRO A 214 -23.72 -6.42 -6.51
C PRO A 214 -22.18 -6.62 -6.39
N PHE A 215 -21.69 -6.73 -5.16
CA PHE A 215 -20.30 -7.09 -4.86
C PHE A 215 -20.12 -8.61 -4.80
N ILE A 216 -19.15 -9.14 -5.56
CA ILE A 216 -18.81 -10.59 -5.55
C ILE A 216 -17.98 -10.96 -4.32
N HIS A 217 -17.15 -10.03 -3.85
CA HIS A 217 -16.27 -10.20 -2.70
C HIS A 217 -16.46 -9.05 -1.73
N LEU A 218 -16.12 -9.28 -0.45
CA LEU A 218 -16.15 -8.23 0.55
C LEU A 218 -15.18 -7.10 0.13
N PRO A 219 -15.65 -5.85 0.04
CA PRO A 219 -14.79 -4.75 -0.39
C PRO A 219 -13.64 -4.52 0.59
N LYS A 220 -12.44 -4.29 0.04
CA LYS A 220 -11.28 -3.79 0.80
C LYS A 220 -11.15 -2.29 0.60
N VAL A 221 -10.77 -1.58 1.65
CA VAL A 221 -10.57 -0.13 1.60
C VAL A 221 -9.09 0.17 1.64
N GLN A 222 -8.65 1.12 0.80
CA GLN A 222 -7.29 1.63 0.75
C GLN A 222 -7.35 3.15 0.78
N VAL A 223 -6.60 3.78 1.69
CA VAL A 223 -6.43 5.23 1.73
C VAL A 223 -5.11 5.59 1.05
N LEU A 224 -5.15 6.51 0.08
CA LEU A 224 -3.94 7.01 -0.58
C LEU A 224 -3.29 8.13 0.26
N PRO A 225 -1.96 8.24 0.26
CA PRO A 225 -1.25 9.38 0.85
C PRO A 225 -1.77 10.72 0.30
N ILE A 226 -1.76 11.77 1.13
CA ILE A 226 -2.26 13.10 0.76
C ILE A 226 -1.54 13.73 -0.44
N ASP A 227 -0.26 13.37 -0.64
CA ASP A 227 0.57 13.80 -1.76
C ASP A 227 0.43 12.90 -3.00
N PHE A 228 -0.31 11.79 -2.93
CA PHE A 228 -0.39 10.83 -4.03
C PHE A 228 -0.90 11.45 -5.33
N SER A 229 -1.96 12.25 -5.27
CA SER A 229 -2.56 12.92 -6.44
C SER A 229 -1.60 13.90 -7.10
N ILE A 230 -0.90 14.75 -6.33
CA ILE A 230 0.09 15.67 -6.92
C ILE A 230 1.28 14.92 -7.52
N ARG A 231 1.69 13.80 -6.93
CA ARG A 231 2.71 12.92 -7.54
C ARG A 231 2.22 12.31 -8.84
N ALA A 232 0.97 11.85 -8.86
CA ALA A 232 0.34 11.27 -10.03
C ALA A 232 0.24 12.28 -11.18
N ILE A 233 -0.15 13.52 -10.89
CA ILE A 233 -0.18 14.63 -11.85
C ILE A 233 1.22 14.92 -12.39
N ALA A 234 2.23 14.98 -11.53
CA ALA A 234 3.61 15.27 -11.94
C ALA A 234 4.24 14.13 -12.78
N LEU A 235 4.09 12.88 -12.33
CA LEU A 235 4.80 11.74 -12.90
C LEU A 235 4.09 11.10 -14.09
N SER A 236 2.77 10.97 -14.05
CA SER A 236 2.00 10.35 -15.14
C SER A 236 1.51 11.41 -16.12
N GLY A 237 0.73 12.38 -15.63
CA GLY A 237 0.23 13.48 -16.48
C GLY A 237 1.35 14.35 -17.04
N GLY A 238 2.33 14.70 -16.20
CA GLY A 238 3.47 15.54 -16.57
C GLY A 238 4.32 14.88 -17.65
N SER A 239 4.55 13.57 -17.54
CA SER A 239 5.29 12.80 -18.55
C SER A 239 4.59 12.78 -19.90
N GLU A 240 3.27 12.57 -19.93
CA GLU A 240 2.51 12.61 -21.19
C GLU A 240 2.53 14.02 -21.82
N ALA A 241 2.35 15.06 -20.99
CA ALA A 241 2.48 16.44 -21.43
C ALA A 241 3.90 16.73 -21.97
N ALA A 242 4.95 16.25 -21.30
CA ALA A 242 6.34 16.40 -21.72
C ALA A 242 6.66 15.66 -23.02
N LYS A 243 6.09 14.47 -23.25
CA LYS A 243 6.18 13.78 -24.55
C LYS A 243 5.55 14.63 -25.66
N SER A 244 4.40 15.26 -25.41
CA SER A 244 3.68 16.05 -26.42
C SER A 244 4.43 17.31 -26.89
N ILE A 245 5.32 17.84 -26.05
CA ILE A 245 6.19 19.00 -26.36
C ILE A 245 7.60 18.58 -26.85
N GLY A 246 7.83 17.29 -27.10
CA GLY A 246 9.04 16.75 -27.72
C GLY A 246 10.18 16.37 -26.78
N LEU A 247 9.94 16.18 -25.47
CA LEU A 247 10.95 15.60 -24.57
C LEU A 247 10.96 14.06 -24.65
N PRO A 248 12.14 13.42 -24.76
CA PRO A 248 12.25 11.96 -24.74
C PRO A 248 11.97 11.42 -23.34
N ILE A 249 11.02 10.49 -23.24
CA ILE A 249 10.63 9.80 -22.00
C ILE A 249 10.49 8.31 -22.30
N ALA A 250 11.13 7.46 -21.50
CA ALA A 250 11.14 6.02 -21.66
C ALA A 250 9.75 5.46 -21.33
N THR A 251 9.11 4.84 -22.32
CA THR A 251 7.83 4.15 -22.10
C THR A 251 8.13 2.80 -21.45
N GLN A 252 7.83 2.67 -20.16
CA GLN A 252 7.75 1.36 -19.50
C GLN A 252 6.29 0.92 -19.49
N VAL A 253 5.87 0.16 -20.51
CA VAL A 253 4.89 -0.96 -20.50
C VAL A 253 4.84 -1.49 -21.94
N GLU A 254 5.14 -2.78 -22.11
CA GLU A 254 4.90 -3.52 -23.35
C GLU A 254 3.40 -3.56 -23.66
N GLU A 255 3.02 -3.01 -24.81
CA GLU A 255 1.71 -3.18 -25.40
C GLU A 255 1.64 -4.63 -25.90
N SER A 256 0.96 -5.51 -25.15
CA SER A 256 0.65 -6.86 -25.64
C SER A 256 -0.36 -6.73 -26.78
N GLU A 257 0.12 -6.89 -28.01
CA GLU A 257 -0.70 -7.11 -29.19
C GLU A 257 -1.66 -8.29 -28.97
N THR A 258 -2.94 -8.08 -29.26
CA THR A 258 -3.83 -9.15 -29.69
C THR A 258 -4.55 -8.71 -30.96
N GLU A 259 -4.06 -9.18 -32.10
CA GLU A 259 -4.79 -9.40 -33.36
C GLU A 259 -6.05 -10.26 -33.06
N GLU A 260 -7.25 -10.12 -33.65
CA GLU A 260 -7.79 -9.58 -34.91
C GLU A 260 -9.28 -9.24 -34.64
N THR A 261 -9.95 -8.29 -35.31
CA THR A 261 -10.58 -8.53 -36.63
C THR A 261 -10.95 -7.20 -37.31
N LYS A 262 -10.62 -7.13 -38.61
CA LYS A 262 -10.81 -6.01 -39.54
C LYS A 262 -12.27 -5.60 -39.77
N SER A 263 -12.51 -4.29 -39.82
CA SER A 263 -13.41 -3.67 -40.80
C SER A 263 -12.83 -2.35 -41.24
N ASP A 264 -12.73 -2.22 -42.56
CA ASP A 264 -12.13 -1.18 -43.38
C ASP A 264 -12.82 0.19 -43.24
N ALA A 265 -12.06 1.25 -43.00
CA ALA A 265 -12.28 2.58 -43.57
C ALA A 265 -11.01 3.44 -43.44
N ALA A 266 -10.52 3.89 -44.59
CA ALA A 266 -9.22 4.50 -44.79
C ALA A 266 -9.03 5.89 -44.13
N VAL A 267 -7.88 6.00 -43.45
CA VAL A 267 -6.85 7.05 -43.53
C VAL A 267 -7.28 8.45 -44.00
N GLU A 268 -7.25 9.40 -43.07
CA GLU A 268 -6.68 10.73 -43.32
C GLU A 268 -5.76 11.12 -42.17
N SER A 269 -4.46 11.06 -42.45
CA SER A 269 -3.40 11.65 -41.64
C SER A 269 -3.48 13.18 -41.74
N VAL A 270 -3.74 13.86 -40.62
CA VAL A 270 -3.57 15.31 -40.52
C VAL A 270 -2.57 15.61 -39.42
N THR A 271 -1.32 15.77 -39.82
CA THR A 271 -0.39 16.69 -39.17
C THR A 271 -1.00 18.09 -39.17
N SER A 272 -1.32 18.64 -38.00
CA SER A 272 -1.56 20.08 -37.85
C SER A 272 -1.22 20.58 -36.44
N ASN A 273 -0.08 21.26 -36.36
CA ASN A 273 0.27 22.41 -35.51
C ASN A 273 -0.33 22.51 -34.08
N LEU A 274 0.58 22.46 -33.10
CA LEU A 274 0.46 22.81 -31.68
C LEU A 274 0.09 24.29 -31.44
N THR A 275 -1.07 24.75 -31.91
CA THR A 275 -1.59 26.12 -31.64
C THR A 275 -3.03 26.17 -31.13
N SER A 276 -3.54 25.13 -30.47
CA SER A 276 -4.90 25.19 -29.90
C SER A 276 -5.08 24.50 -28.54
N VAL A 277 -4.08 24.57 -27.66
CA VAL A 277 -4.37 24.41 -26.22
C VAL A 277 -5.08 25.69 -25.79
N GLY A 278 -6.37 25.58 -25.43
CA GLY A 278 -7.37 26.65 -25.39
C GLY A 278 -7.10 27.84 -24.46
N PHE A 279 -6.12 28.68 -24.81
CA PHE A 279 -5.87 29.99 -24.21
C PHE A 279 -5.77 31.05 -25.31
N VAL A 280 -6.88 31.31 -26.01
CA VAL A 280 -6.93 32.44 -26.95
C VAL A 280 -6.99 33.75 -26.13
N LEU A 281 -5.98 34.60 -26.32
CA LEU A 281 -5.97 36.02 -25.95
C LEU A 281 -6.60 36.79 -27.11
N GLU A 282 -7.74 37.43 -26.87
CA GLU A 282 -8.30 38.40 -27.83
C GLU A 282 -7.54 39.71 -27.75
N GLY A 283 -7.11 40.21 -28.91
CA GLY A 283 -6.60 41.57 -29.06
C GLY A 283 -5.88 41.77 -30.39
N GLU A 284 -6.61 41.98 -31.48
CA GLU A 284 -6.34 43.02 -32.48
C GLU A 284 -7.52 43.14 -33.47
N GLU A 285 -7.92 44.38 -33.75
CA GLU A 285 -9.13 44.76 -34.48
C GLU A 285 -9.01 44.67 -36.02
N GLY A 286 -10.06 44.14 -36.65
CA GLY A 286 -10.62 44.59 -37.94
C GLY A 286 -10.37 43.71 -39.19
N PRO A 287 -11.20 43.79 -40.26
CA PRO A 287 -12.57 44.31 -40.37
C PRO A 287 -13.61 43.22 -40.75
N GLN A 288 -14.90 43.52 -40.49
CA GLN A 288 -16.07 42.72 -40.87
C GLN A 288 -16.18 42.47 -42.39
N PRO A 289 -16.97 41.46 -42.78
CA PRO A 289 -18.14 41.73 -43.61
C PRO A 289 -19.45 41.12 -43.08
N GLN A 290 -20.54 41.82 -43.38
CA GLN A 290 -21.93 41.51 -43.04
C GLN A 290 -22.62 40.55 -44.02
N SER A 291 -23.70 39.95 -43.50
CA SER A 291 -24.99 39.60 -44.14
C SER A 291 -25.09 38.42 -45.11
N HIS A 292 -25.97 37.46 -44.80
CA HIS A 292 -27.28 37.31 -45.47
C HIS A 292 -28.22 36.44 -44.61
N ASP A 293 -29.40 36.99 -44.30
CA ASP A 293 -30.61 36.26 -43.94
C ASP A 293 -31.21 35.61 -45.19
N GLU A 294 -31.87 34.44 -45.08
CA GLU A 294 -33.25 34.22 -45.59
C GLU A 294 -33.87 32.91 -45.05
N GLN A 295 -35.20 32.87 -45.06
CA GLN A 295 -36.13 32.20 -44.15
C GLN A 295 -36.80 30.92 -44.72
N ALA A 296 -37.64 30.32 -43.85
CA ALA A 296 -38.93 29.62 -44.11
C ALA A 296 -38.87 28.08 -44.21
N ALA A 297 -39.82 27.27 -43.72
CA ALA A 297 -41.01 27.46 -42.88
C ALA A 297 -41.58 26.07 -42.46
N ILE A 298 -42.07 25.98 -41.22
CA ILE A 298 -43.34 25.38 -40.73
C ILE A 298 -43.80 23.99 -41.24
N GLU A 299 -43.96 23.03 -40.32
CA GLU A 299 -45.27 22.37 -40.06
C GLU A 299 -45.32 21.69 -38.67
N MET A 300 -46.40 21.95 -37.94
CA MET A 300 -46.75 21.44 -36.60
C MET A 300 -47.92 20.45 -36.77
N PRO A 301 -48.12 19.47 -35.85
CA PRO A 301 -49.20 19.70 -34.89
C PRO A 301 -48.98 19.10 -33.48
N GLU A 302 -49.50 19.86 -32.51
CA GLU A 302 -49.95 19.53 -31.13
C GLU A 302 -51.08 18.45 -31.16
N PRO A 303 -51.50 17.70 -30.11
CA PRO A 303 -51.57 18.00 -28.65
C PRO A 303 -51.09 16.82 -27.75
N GLU A 304 -50.99 16.83 -26.41
CA GLU A 304 -51.90 17.21 -25.34
C GLU A 304 -51.10 17.42 -24.03
N GLU A 305 -51.46 18.46 -23.30
CA GLU A 305 -50.97 18.76 -21.96
C GLU A 305 -51.76 17.92 -20.93
N VAL A 306 -51.10 16.93 -20.31
CA VAL A 306 -51.64 16.21 -19.14
C VAL A 306 -50.86 16.63 -17.89
N ALA A 307 -51.55 17.38 -17.04
CA ALA A 307 -51.04 17.91 -15.78
C ALA A 307 -50.51 16.81 -14.83
N PRO A 308 -49.41 17.05 -14.07
CA PRO A 308 -49.09 16.20 -12.95
C PRO A 308 -49.94 16.57 -11.72
N VAL A 309 -50.70 15.58 -11.28
CA VAL A 309 -51.43 15.49 -10.03
C VAL A 309 -50.47 15.72 -8.85
N LYS A 310 -50.83 16.66 -7.97
CA LYS A 310 -50.15 16.87 -6.68
C LYS A 310 -50.41 15.68 -5.73
N PRO A 311 -49.38 15.00 -5.20
CA PRO A 311 -49.58 14.15 -4.04
C PRO A 311 -49.79 15.00 -2.79
N LYS A 312 -50.95 14.80 -2.15
CA LYS A 312 -51.20 15.24 -0.77
C LYS A 312 -50.59 14.20 0.17
N THR A 313 -49.60 14.61 0.94
CA THR A 313 -49.44 14.12 2.31
C THR A 313 -48.79 15.20 3.14
N ASN A 314 -49.59 15.73 4.07
CA ASN A 314 -49.16 16.53 5.20
C ASN A 314 -48.12 15.74 5.98
N PHE A 315 -47.04 16.39 6.40
CA PHE A 315 -46.40 16.30 7.72
C PHE A 315 -45.02 16.92 7.57
N PHE A 316 -44.93 18.24 7.67
CA PHE A 316 -43.82 18.90 8.37
C PHE A 316 -44.32 20.29 8.76
N SER A 317 -44.55 20.42 10.06
CA SER A 317 -44.81 21.64 10.79
C SER A 317 -43.81 22.72 10.35
N ARG A 318 -44.34 23.77 9.72
CA ARG A 318 -43.68 25.06 9.60
C ARG A 318 -43.19 25.48 10.99
N LEU A 319 -41.89 25.47 11.22
CA LEU A 319 -41.31 26.33 12.25
C LEU A 319 -41.71 27.78 11.90
N PRO A 320 -42.25 28.54 12.86
CA PRO A 320 -42.65 29.91 12.61
C PRO A 320 -41.39 30.72 12.29
N ARG A 321 -41.42 31.44 11.17
CA ARG A 321 -40.49 32.55 10.93
C ARG A 321 -40.55 33.45 12.16
N PRO A 322 -39.43 33.78 12.84
CA PRO A 322 -39.47 34.78 13.88
C PRO A 322 -39.88 36.10 13.22
N THR A 323 -41.15 36.46 13.39
CA THR A 323 -41.62 37.81 13.14
C THR A 323 -40.87 38.69 14.13
N LEU A 324 -39.95 39.50 13.60
CA LEU A 324 -39.38 40.60 14.37
C LEU A 324 -40.55 41.33 15.03
N PRO A 325 -40.55 41.51 16.36
CA PRO A 325 -41.57 42.32 16.99
C PRO A 325 -41.49 43.69 16.33
N LYS A 326 -42.60 44.12 15.73
CA LYS A 326 -42.76 45.52 15.33
C LYS A 326 -42.71 46.33 16.62
N PHE A 327 -41.52 46.76 17.00
CA PHE A 327 -41.35 47.84 17.96
C PHE A 327 -42.01 49.06 17.32
N SER A 328 -43.29 49.29 17.64
CA SER A 328 -43.83 50.63 17.56
C SER A 328 -43.00 51.45 18.53
N LEU A 329 -42.04 52.20 18.01
CA LEU A 329 -41.47 53.32 18.74
C LEU A 329 -42.64 54.24 19.02
N ARG A 330 -43.24 54.09 20.21
CA ARG A 330 -44.13 55.06 20.81
C ARG A 330 -43.35 56.36 20.73
N SER A 331 -43.83 57.29 19.91
CA SER A 331 -43.17 58.57 19.65
C SER A 331 -42.87 59.24 20.98
N PHE A 332 -41.64 59.06 21.47
CA PHE A 332 -41.11 59.84 22.56
C PHE A 332 -40.97 61.24 21.99
N SER A 333 -41.89 62.13 22.36
CA SER A 333 -41.67 63.56 22.16
C SER A 333 -40.46 63.92 23.01
N LEU A 334 -39.28 63.95 22.38
CA LEU A 334 -38.14 64.59 22.98
C LEU A 334 -38.54 66.04 23.28
N PRO A 335 -38.47 66.49 24.54
CA PRO A 335 -38.71 67.89 24.85
C PRO A 335 -37.74 68.70 23.99
N GLN A 336 -38.25 69.75 23.33
CA GLN A 336 -37.41 70.70 22.60
C GLN A 336 -36.61 71.52 23.60
N VAL A 337 -35.57 70.90 24.15
CA VAL A 337 -34.55 71.59 24.92
C VAL A 337 -33.69 72.33 23.91
N LYS A 338 -33.65 73.67 24.01
CA LYS A 338 -32.73 74.51 23.25
C LYS A 338 -31.29 74.18 23.67
N LEU A 339 -30.75 73.11 23.09
CA LEU A 339 -29.38 72.68 23.34
C LEU A 339 -28.46 73.61 22.54
N GLY A 340 -27.81 74.53 23.25
CA GLY A 340 -26.60 75.19 22.75
C GLY A 340 -25.50 74.17 22.45
N ARG A 341 -24.28 74.62 22.15
CA ARG A 341 -23.11 73.84 21.67
C ARG A 341 -22.79 72.50 22.37
N LEU A 342 -23.43 72.17 23.49
CA LEU A 342 -23.43 70.88 24.21
C LEU A 342 -24.23 69.74 23.54
N ALA A 343 -25.11 70.02 22.56
CA ALA A 343 -25.88 69.01 21.83
C ALA A 343 -25.03 67.95 21.11
N LEU A 344 -23.81 68.34 20.72
CA LEU A 344 -22.88 67.50 19.99
C LEU A 344 -21.96 66.69 20.92
N ILE A 345 -21.82 67.11 22.18
CA ILE A 345 -20.83 66.54 23.13
C ILE A 345 -21.33 65.25 23.77
N VAL A 346 -22.61 65.19 24.13
CA VAL A 346 -23.24 64.01 24.75
C VAL A 346 -23.20 62.76 23.85
N PRO A 347 -23.58 62.81 22.55
CA PRO A 347 -23.49 61.63 21.69
C PRO A 347 -22.04 61.20 21.42
N VAL A 348 -21.11 62.15 21.32
CA VAL A 348 -19.67 61.85 21.17
C VAL A 348 -19.11 61.18 22.43
N PHE A 349 -19.49 61.65 23.62
CA PHE A 349 -19.09 61.04 24.88
C PHE A 349 -19.62 59.60 25.04
N LEU A 350 -20.90 59.37 24.72
CA LEU A 350 -21.47 58.02 24.73
C LEU A 350 -20.82 57.08 23.70
N LEU A 351 -20.47 57.60 22.53
CA LEU A 351 -19.74 56.85 21.51
C LEU A 351 -18.33 56.46 22.00
N VAL A 352 -17.59 57.39 22.62
CA VAL A 352 -16.28 57.10 23.21
C VAL A 352 -16.37 56.07 24.34
N LEU A 353 -17.37 56.19 25.23
CA LEU A 353 -17.60 55.22 26.30
C LEU A 353 -17.96 53.84 25.76
N GLY A 354 -18.76 53.78 24.69
CA GLY A 354 -19.06 52.54 23.96
C GLY A 354 -17.81 51.90 23.37
N ILE A 355 -16.96 52.67 22.71
CA ILE A 355 -15.68 52.19 22.16
C ILE A 355 -14.78 51.65 23.27
N LEU A 356 -14.63 52.40 24.39
CA LEU A 356 -13.84 51.94 25.53
C LEU A 356 -14.42 50.66 26.16
N GLY A 357 -15.74 50.54 26.21
CA GLY A 357 -16.43 49.32 26.66
C GLY A 357 -16.13 48.13 25.76
N VAL A 358 -16.17 48.30 24.44
CA VAL A 358 -15.82 47.25 23.45
C VAL A 358 -14.34 46.87 23.56
N VAL A 359 -13.44 47.84 23.75
CA VAL A 359 -12.00 47.59 23.93
C VAL A 359 -11.73 46.83 25.23
N GLY A 360 -12.32 47.26 26.34
CA GLY A 360 -12.20 46.58 27.63
C GLY A 360 -12.79 45.17 27.60
N PHE A 361 -13.95 44.99 26.96
CA PHE A 361 -14.57 43.69 26.77
C PHE A 361 -13.67 42.75 25.97
N TYR A 362 -13.09 43.23 24.86
CA TYR A 362 -12.18 42.44 24.03
C TYR A 362 -10.94 41.96 24.78
N PHE A 363 -10.25 42.83 25.50
CA PHE A 363 -9.01 42.44 26.19
C PHE A 363 -9.25 41.48 27.37
N TYR A 364 -10.44 41.50 27.98
CA TYR A 364 -10.78 40.65 29.12
C TYR A 364 -11.45 39.32 28.71
N PHE A 365 -12.38 39.35 27.74
CA PHE A 365 -13.18 38.19 27.33
C PHE A 365 -12.75 37.58 25.99
N GLY A 366 -11.85 38.22 25.24
CA GLY A 366 -11.32 37.68 24.00
C GLY A 366 -10.64 36.32 24.22
N LYS A 367 -10.74 35.46 23.20
CA LYS A 367 -10.19 34.10 23.15
C LYS A 367 -9.20 33.99 22.01
N VAL A 368 -8.17 33.17 22.22
CA VAL A 368 -7.13 32.87 21.23
C VAL A 368 -7.04 31.35 21.08
N ALA A 369 -7.18 30.85 19.86
CA ALA A 369 -6.86 29.46 19.54
C ALA A 369 -5.57 29.43 18.72
N ILE A 370 -4.58 28.67 19.18
CA ILE A 370 -3.28 28.49 18.54
C ILE A 370 -3.20 27.03 18.08
N SER A 371 -3.24 26.81 16.77
CA SER A 371 -3.03 25.50 16.18
C SER A 371 -1.62 25.43 15.61
N LEU A 372 -0.80 24.56 16.17
CA LEU A 372 0.62 24.41 15.83
C LEU A 372 0.82 23.16 14.98
N PHE A 373 1.49 23.33 13.85
CA PHE A 373 1.85 22.24 12.95
C PHE A 373 3.35 21.99 13.08
N LEU A 374 3.68 20.79 13.56
CA LEU A 374 5.06 20.37 13.82
C LEU A 374 5.41 19.13 13.01
N SER A 375 6.60 19.13 12.41
CA SER A 375 7.26 17.91 11.94
C SER A 375 7.91 17.20 13.11
N PRO A 376 7.65 15.90 13.34
CA PRO A 376 8.37 15.14 14.34
C PRO A 376 9.85 15.01 13.98
N VAL A 377 10.72 15.09 14.98
CA VAL A 377 12.14 14.75 14.81
C VAL A 377 12.30 13.25 15.01
N ARG A 378 12.62 12.54 13.94
CA ARG A 378 12.90 11.09 14.02
C ARG A 378 14.29 10.85 14.60
N VAL A 379 14.36 9.99 15.61
CA VAL A 379 15.61 9.53 16.22
C VAL A 379 15.72 8.02 16.04
N ASN A 380 16.78 7.61 15.35
CA ASN A 380 17.18 6.21 15.20
C ASN A 380 18.46 5.99 16.01
N GLN A 381 18.39 5.17 17.07
CA GLN A 381 19.54 4.86 17.90
C GLN A 381 19.61 3.37 18.22
N THR A 382 20.82 2.84 18.29
CA THR A 382 21.09 1.50 18.80
C THR A 382 21.60 1.61 20.22
N ILE A 383 20.93 0.92 21.14
CA ILE A 383 21.23 0.93 22.56
C ILE A 383 21.65 -0.48 22.99
N ASP A 384 22.80 -0.61 23.62
CA ASP A 384 23.20 -1.87 24.24
C ASP A 384 22.38 -2.10 25.53
N VAL A 385 21.64 -3.22 25.55
CA VAL A 385 20.73 -3.60 26.63
C VAL A 385 21.17 -4.94 27.22
N ALA A 386 21.19 -5.03 28.55
CA ALA A 386 21.37 -6.27 29.28
C ALA A 386 20.03 -6.71 29.88
N ILE A 387 19.53 -7.87 29.46
CA ILE A 387 18.26 -8.45 29.94
C ILE A 387 18.59 -9.64 30.83
N GLY A 388 18.15 -9.61 32.10
CA GLY A 388 18.44 -10.70 33.05
C GLY A 388 18.30 -10.34 34.53
N THR A 389 18.96 -11.13 35.39
CA THR A 389 18.93 -10.94 36.85
C THR A 389 20.10 -10.07 37.33
N GLY A 390 20.01 -8.75 37.13
CA GLY A 390 20.96 -7.80 37.71
C GLY A 390 21.33 -6.63 36.81
N THR A 391 22.00 -5.64 37.38
CA THR A 391 22.54 -4.49 36.64
C THR A 391 23.92 -4.81 36.09
N LYS A 392 24.20 -4.35 34.86
CA LYS A 392 25.52 -4.49 34.22
C LYS A 392 26.08 -3.11 33.87
N GLU A 393 27.34 -2.88 34.21
CA GLU A 393 28.03 -1.65 33.83
C GLU A 393 28.09 -1.52 32.29
N ASN A 394 27.92 -0.30 31.78
CA ASN A 394 27.87 0.05 30.35
C ASN A 394 26.62 -0.43 29.57
N PHE A 395 25.71 -1.18 30.19
CA PHE A 395 24.46 -1.60 29.56
C PHE A 395 23.26 -0.91 30.21
N LEU A 396 22.22 -0.65 29.40
CA LEU A 396 20.90 -0.38 29.95
C LEU A 396 20.33 -1.68 30.48
N SER A 397 20.02 -1.75 31.77
CA SER A 397 19.62 -3.00 32.42
C SER A 397 18.10 -3.15 32.46
N VAL A 398 17.60 -4.30 31.99
CA VAL A 398 16.20 -4.71 32.03
C VAL A 398 16.10 -5.97 32.89
N ILE A 399 15.29 -5.90 33.95
CA ILE A 399 15.11 -7.02 34.85
C ILE A 399 14.27 -8.08 34.15
N ALA A 400 14.76 -9.32 34.13
CA ALA A 400 14.06 -10.44 33.53
C ALA A 400 14.20 -11.72 34.34
N ALA A 401 13.18 -12.59 34.24
CA ALA A 401 13.17 -13.90 34.85
C ALA A 401 13.32 -14.98 33.78
N LYS A 402 14.26 -15.91 33.98
CA LYS A 402 14.41 -17.08 33.10
C LYS A 402 13.28 -18.07 33.36
N LYS A 403 12.60 -18.50 32.31
CA LYS A 403 11.55 -19.52 32.33
C LYS A 403 11.76 -20.52 31.18
N THR A 404 11.39 -21.77 31.41
CA THR A 404 11.20 -22.76 30.35
C THR A 404 9.71 -22.83 30.06
N LEU A 405 9.33 -22.58 28.81
CA LEU A 405 7.94 -22.62 28.35
C LEU A 405 7.77 -23.68 27.29
N SER A 406 6.61 -24.33 27.28
CA SER A 406 6.29 -25.42 26.36
C SER A 406 5.08 -25.05 25.52
N ALA A 407 5.14 -25.30 24.22
CA ALA A 407 3.99 -25.15 23.33
C ALA A 407 3.89 -26.35 22.38
N LYS A 408 2.65 -26.62 21.95
CA LYS A 408 2.32 -27.66 20.97
C LYS A 408 1.58 -27.02 19.79
N VAL A 409 2.04 -27.32 18.59
CA VAL A 409 1.44 -26.87 17.33
C VAL A 409 1.33 -28.04 16.36
N SER A 410 0.38 -27.95 15.45
CA SER A 410 0.20 -28.90 14.36
C SER A 410 0.08 -28.14 13.05
N GLY A 411 0.51 -28.75 11.95
CA GLY A 411 0.34 -28.17 10.61
C GLY A 411 0.59 -29.16 9.50
N SER A 412 0.33 -28.71 8.28
CA SER A 412 0.41 -29.53 7.08
C SER A 412 1.06 -28.78 5.93
N THR A 413 1.72 -29.53 5.04
CA THR A 413 2.19 -29.04 3.75
C THR A 413 1.80 -30.03 2.65
N ILE A 414 1.67 -29.54 1.42
CA ILE A 414 1.58 -30.41 0.24
C ILE A 414 2.94 -31.09 0.01
N THR A 415 2.93 -32.33 -0.48
CA THR A 415 4.13 -33.06 -0.86
C THR A 415 4.60 -32.68 -2.26
N THR A 416 5.91 -32.56 -2.42
CA THR A 416 6.54 -32.18 -3.70
C THR A 416 7.34 -33.30 -4.34
N GLY A 417 7.67 -34.35 -3.58
CA GLY A 417 8.37 -35.52 -4.07
C GLY A 417 7.50 -36.39 -4.99
N GLU A 418 8.18 -37.22 -5.78
CA GLU A 418 7.57 -38.25 -6.60
C GLU A 418 8.11 -39.62 -6.19
N ALA A 419 7.23 -40.62 -6.16
CA ALA A 419 7.60 -42.02 -6.00
C ALA A 419 6.97 -42.86 -7.11
N VAL A 420 7.68 -43.91 -7.53
CA VAL A 420 7.13 -44.91 -8.45
C VAL A 420 6.61 -46.07 -7.60
N VAL A 421 5.30 -46.29 -7.65
CA VAL A 421 4.63 -47.39 -6.97
C VAL A 421 4.07 -48.38 -7.98
N GLY A 422 3.93 -49.63 -7.57
CA GLY A 422 3.43 -50.71 -8.41
C GLY A 422 3.93 -52.06 -7.94
N ASP A 423 3.80 -53.05 -8.82
CA ASP A 423 4.11 -54.45 -8.54
C ASP A 423 5.31 -54.93 -9.39
N LYS A 424 6.06 -55.89 -8.84
CA LYS A 424 7.16 -56.55 -9.55
C LYS A 424 6.61 -57.68 -10.41
N ALA A 425 7.10 -57.79 -11.65
CA ALA A 425 6.78 -58.95 -12.47
C ALA A 425 7.38 -60.23 -11.87
N THR A 426 6.61 -61.31 -11.92
CA THR A 426 7.06 -62.64 -11.53
C THR A 426 6.97 -63.59 -12.72
N GLY A 427 7.84 -64.58 -12.76
CA GLY A 427 7.91 -65.53 -13.87
C GLY A 427 8.67 -66.79 -13.52
N LYS A 428 8.61 -67.74 -14.45
CA LYS A 428 9.29 -69.03 -14.36
C LYS A 428 10.35 -69.14 -15.44
N VAL A 429 11.54 -69.55 -15.03
CA VAL A 429 12.70 -69.69 -15.91
C VAL A 429 13.30 -71.06 -15.70
N THR A 430 13.59 -71.75 -16.79
CA THR A 430 14.40 -72.96 -16.76
C THR A 430 15.85 -72.60 -17.04
N ILE A 431 16.72 -72.96 -16.09
CA ILE A 431 18.16 -72.77 -16.20
C ILE A 431 18.79 -74.10 -16.62
N TYR A 432 19.63 -74.04 -17.65
CA TYR A 432 20.36 -75.17 -18.22
C TYR A 432 21.84 -75.04 -17.90
N ASN A 433 22.44 -76.15 -17.46
CA ASN A 433 23.88 -76.25 -17.28
C ASN A 433 24.50 -76.97 -18.49
N LEU A 434 25.33 -76.23 -19.23
CA LEU A 434 26.03 -76.70 -20.42
C LEU A 434 27.45 -77.20 -20.09
N SER A 435 27.89 -77.06 -18.84
CA SER A 435 29.22 -77.43 -18.39
C SER A 435 29.27 -78.83 -17.76
N ASN A 436 30.46 -79.43 -17.75
CA ASN A 436 30.71 -80.74 -17.14
C ASN A 436 30.91 -80.65 -15.62
N GLN A 437 30.57 -79.52 -14.98
CA GLN A 437 30.68 -79.31 -13.53
C GLN A 437 29.31 -78.99 -12.94
N SER A 438 29.07 -79.42 -11.71
CA SER A 438 27.86 -79.03 -10.96
C SER A 438 27.92 -77.54 -10.61
N VAL A 439 26.82 -76.83 -10.82
CA VAL A 439 26.70 -75.40 -10.54
C VAL A 439 25.64 -75.17 -9.46
N ASN A 440 25.98 -74.34 -8.46
CA ASN A 440 25.06 -73.98 -7.39
C ASN A 440 24.82 -72.46 -7.40
N LEU A 441 23.58 -72.07 -7.64
CA LEU A 441 23.10 -70.68 -7.61
C LEU A 441 22.38 -70.45 -6.29
N LYS A 442 22.74 -69.36 -5.60
CA LYS A 442 22.10 -68.98 -4.34
C LYS A 442 20.76 -68.30 -4.63
N GLU A 443 19.88 -68.31 -3.63
CA GLU A 443 18.72 -67.40 -3.61
C GLU A 443 19.22 -65.94 -3.74
N GLY A 444 18.52 -65.14 -4.53
CA GLY A 444 18.93 -63.78 -4.87
C GLY A 444 19.95 -63.68 -6.01
N ALA A 445 20.40 -64.79 -6.61
CA ALA A 445 21.25 -64.75 -7.80
C ALA A 445 20.57 -63.96 -8.93
N LYS A 446 21.34 -63.11 -9.61
CA LYS A 446 20.81 -62.18 -10.62
C LYS A 446 20.82 -62.82 -12.01
N ILE A 447 19.68 -62.76 -12.70
CA ILE A 447 19.59 -63.06 -14.13
C ILE A 447 19.19 -61.81 -14.91
N THR A 448 19.71 -61.65 -16.12
CA THR A 448 19.50 -60.45 -16.93
C THR A 448 18.97 -60.82 -18.31
N SER A 449 17.88 -60.19 -18.74
CA SER A 449 17.33 -60.39 -20.08
C SER A 449 18.17 -59.69 -21.15
N ALA A 450 17.91 -59.98 -22.42
CA ALA A 450 18.56 -59.29 -23.54
C ALA A 450 18.33 -57.76 -23.54
N ASN A 451 17.25 -57.29 -22.92
CA ASN A 451 16.90 -55.88 -22.81
C ASN A 451 17.47 -55.22 -21.53
N ASN A 452 18.48 -55.83 -20.90
CA ASN A 452 19.11 -55.37 -19.65
C ASN A 452 18.17 -55.31 -18.43
N LEU A 453 17.05 -56.04 -18.46
CA LEU A 453 16.14 -56.13 -17.33
C LEU A 453 16.62 -57.21 -16.35
N SER A 454 16.72 -56.83 -15.07
CA SER A 454 17.27 -57.67 -14.01
C SER A 454 16.16 -58.39 -13.26
N PHE A 455 16.36 -59.68 -13.00
CA PHE A 455 15.51 -60.51 -12.15
C PHE A 455 16.39 -61.23 -11.12
N ILE A 456 15.79 -61.63 -10.01
CA ILE A 456 16.44 -62.36 -8.93
C ILE A 456 15.77 -63.71 -8.74
N LEU A 457 16.55 -64.73 -8.39
CA LEU A 457 16.02 -66.05 -8.04
C LEU A 457 15.35 -66.00 -6.67
N ASP A 458 14.14 -66.54 -6.58
CA ASP A 458 13.38 -66.61 -5.32
C ASP A 458 13.83 -67.78 -4.42
N SER A 459 14.67 -68.67 -4.93
CA SER A 459 15.21 -69.81 -4.16
C SER A 459 16.56 -70.29 -4.72
N ALA A 460 17.34 -70.99 -3.90
CA ALA A 460 18.63 -71.57 -4.31
C ALA A 460 18.45 -72.82 -5.19
N VAL A 461 19.34 -72.98 -6.17
CA VAL A 461 19.20 -73.95 -7.26
C VAL A 461 20.53 -74.62 -7.54
N THR A 462 20.56 -75.95 -7.43
CA THR A 462 21.71 -76.76 -7.80
C THR A 462 21.42 -77.51 -9.10
N LEU A 463 22.29 -77.31 -10.10
CA LEU A 463 22.25 -77.96 -11.40
C LEU A 463 23.40 -78.96 -11.49
N ALA A 464 23.08 -80.22 -11.78
CA ALA A 464 24.10 -81.25 -12.00
C ALA A 464 24.96 -80.93 -13.24
N SER A 465 26.12 -81.58 -13.35
CA SER A 465 26.99 -81.50 -14.54
C SER A 465 26.34 -82.10 -15.77
N ALA A 466 26.53 -81.49 -16.94
CA ALA A 466 26.13 -82.06 -18.22
C ALA A 466 26.78 -83.44 -18.43
N SER A 467 25.97 -84.45 -18.73
CA SER A 467 26.40 -85.81 -19.05
C SER A 467 26.23 -86.07 -20.55
N SER A 468 27.01 -87.00 -21.10
CA SER A 468 27.02 -87.34 -22.53
C SER A 468 25.77 -88.14 -22.98
N GLN A 469 24.58 -87.79 -22.49
CA GLN A 469 23.33 -88.42 -22.89
C GLN A 469 22.76 -87.71 -24.11
N PHE A 470 22.66 -88.44 -25.23
CA PHE A 470 22.02 -87.99 -26.46
C PHE A 470 20.66 -88.69 -26.60
N ASN A 471 19.62 -87.92 -26.95
CA ASN A 471 18.35 -88.47 -27.43
C ASN A 471 18.21 -88.22 -28.94
N GLU A 472 17.11 -88.68 -29.55
CA GLU A 472 16.85 -88.51 -31.00
C GLU A 472 16.82 -87.05 -31.47
N ASN A 473 16.79 -86.07 -30.55
CA ASN A 473 16.75 -84.64 -30.83
C ASN A 473 18.01 -83.87 -30.37
N GLY A 474 19.07 -84.54 -29.92
CA GLY A 474 20.35 -83.93 -29.55
C GLY A 474 20.82 -84.17 -28.10
N PRO A 475 21.84 -83.43 -27.62
CA PRO A 475 22.37 -83.57 -26.25
C PRO A 475 21.35 -83.13 -25.19
N VAL A 476 21.19 -83.93 -24.13
CA VAL A 476 20.31 -83.67 -23.00
C VAL A 476 21.08 -82.93 -21.91
N PHE A 477 20.75 -81.65 -21.68
CA PHE A 477 21.37 -80.84 -20.64
C PHE A 477 20.57 -80.89 -19.33
N PRO A 478 21.22 -81.01 -18.16
CA PRO A 478 20.57 -80.85 -16.86
C PRO A 478 19.93 -79.48 -16.76
N SER A 479 18.64 -79.47 -16.41
CA SER A 479 17.85 -78.25 -16.31
C SER A 479 16.97 -78.25 -15.07
N LYS A 480 16.71 -77.07 -14.51
CA LYS A 480 15.79 -76.90 -13.39
C LYS A 480 14.96 -75.63 -13.58
N GLU A 481 13.65 -75.75 -13.36
CA GLU A 481 12.71 -74.63 -13.34
C GLU A 481 12.81 -73.89 -12.00
N VAL A 482 12.83 -72.56 -12.06
CA VAL A 482 13.02 -71.68 -10.90
C VAL A 482 12.09 -70.47 -11.03
N ASN A 483 11.52 -70.04 -9.91
CA ASN A 483 10.75 -68.80 -9.85
C ASN A 483 11.70 -67.61 -9.74
N VAL A 484 11.36 -66.54 -10.45
CA VAL A 484 12.13 -65.30 -10.45
C VAL A 484 11.23 -64.09 -10.30
N THR A 485 11.73 -63.10 -9.58
CA THR A 485 11.07 -61.80 -9.37
C THR A 485 11.88 -60.69 -10.00
N ALA A 486 11.22 -59.72 -10.63
CA ALA A 486 11.86 -58.56 -11.22
C ALA A 486 12.60 -57.70 -10.18
N GLY A 487 13.77 -57.17 -10.54
CA GLY A 487 14.54 -56.28 -9.68
C GLY A 487 13.90 -54.89 -9.52
N LYS A 488 13.16 -54.44 -10.53
CA LYS A 488 12.45 -53.15 -10.55
C LYS A 488 10.95 -53.35 -10.75
N LEU A 489 10.16 -52.38 -10.27
CA LEU A 489 8.73 -52.25 -10.57
C LEU A 489 8.53 -51.91 -12.05
N GLY A 490 7.41 -52.31 -12.63
CA GLY A 490 6.99 -51.85 -13.96
C GLY A 490 6.60 -52.93 -14.96
N ALA A 491 5.75 -52.52 -15.90
CA ALA A 491 5.24 -53.37 -16.96
C ALA A 491 6.33 -53.85 -17.94
N GLU A 492 7.44 -53.12 -18.05
CA GLU A 492 8.61 -53.50 -18.84
C GLU A 492 9.19 -54.86 -18.44
N SER A 493 8.97 -55.30 -17.19
CA SER A 493 9.43 -56.60 -16.71
C SER A 493 8.47 -57.76 -17.06
N ASN A 494 7.34 -57.49 -17.71
CA ASN A 494 6.42 -58.51 -18.24
C ASN A 494 6.94 -59.05 -19.58
N LEU A 495 7.90 -59.97 -19.50
CA LEU A 495 8.57 -60.57 -20.65
C LEU A 495 7.77 -61.73 -21.25
N ASP A 496 7.84 -61.88 -22.57
CA ASP A 496 7.22 -63.00 -23.28
C ASP A 496 7.91 -64.33 -22.98
N LYS A 497 7.15 -65.42 -23.15
CA LYS A 497 7.68 -66.79 -23.16
C LYS A 497 8.85 -66.89 -24.14
N LEU A 498 9.77 -67.80 -23.86
CA LEU A 498 10.97 -68.07 -24.67
C LEU A 498 12.07 -67.01 -24.59
N THR A 499 11.87 -65.92 -23.84
CA THR A 499 12.92 -64.92 -23.59
C THR A 499 14.16 -65.56 -22.96
N SER A 500 15.34 -65.26 -23.49
CA SER A 500 16.62 -65.77 -22.98
C SER A 500 17.24 -64.84 -21.95
N PHE A 501 17.89 -65.39 -20.94
CA PHE A 501 18.58 -64.66 -19.87
C PHE A 501 20.05 -65.08 -19.77
N SER A 502 20.91 -64.14 -19.36
CA SER A 502 22.23 -64.46 -18.81
C SER A 502 22.12 -64.67 -17.30
N VAL A 503 22.89 -65.62 -16.77
CA VAL A 503 22.88 -65.96 -15.34
C VAL A 503 24.17 -65.45 -14.70
N GLU A 504 24.04 -64.48 -13.79
CA GLU A 504 25.15 -63.78 -13.14
C GLU A 504 26.26 -63.39 -14.15
N ASN A 505 27.51 -63.74 -13.83
CA ASN A 505 28.69 -63.53 -14.66
C ASN A 505 29.11 -64.81 -15.42
N TYR A 506 28.24 -65.83 -15.48
CA TYR A 506 28.55 -67.04 -16.23
C TYR A 506 28.42 -66.77 -17.73
N PRO A 507 29.38 -67.23 -18.56
CA PRO A 507 29.24 -67.14 -20.00
C PRO A 507 28.08 -68.03 -20.46
N LYS A 508 27.40 -67.64 -21.55
CA LYS A 508 26.28 -68.40 -22.13
C LYS A 508 26.65 -69.83 -22.55
N SER A 509 27.94 -70.12 -22.72
CA SER A 509 28.47 -71.46 -22.98
C SER A 509 28.49 -72.37 -21.74
N VAL A 510 28.27 -71.83 -20.54
CA VAL A 510 28.28 -72.55 -19.26
C VAL A 510 26.87 -72.61 -18.67
N LEU A 511 26.18 -71.47 -18.58
CA LEU A 511 24.77 -71.41 -18.15
C LEU A 511 23.95 -70.62 -19.16
N THR A 512 22.78 -71.17 -19.49
CA THR A 512 21.75 -70.43 -20.22
C THR A 512 20.42 -70.58 -19.51
N ALA A 513 19.60 -69.54 -19.56
CA ALA A 513 18.31 -69.51 -18.89
C ALA A 513 17.24 -69.05 -19.88
N ARG A 514 16.04 -69.62 -19.80
CA ARG A 514 14.93 -69.31 -20.71
C ARG A 514 13.60 -69.27 -19.98
N ALA A 515 12.74 -68.31 -20.33
CA ALA A 515 11.37 -68.22 -19.83
C ALA A 515 10.49 -69.35 -20.37
N ASP A 516 9.79 -70.06 -19.48
CA ASP A 516 8.88 -71.15 -19.83
C ASP A 516 7.44 -70.68 -20.10
N ALA A 517 7.10 -69.51 -19.56
CA ALA A 517 5.83 -68.82 -19.75
C ALA A 517 6.05 -67.29 -19.79
N ASN A 518 5.01 -66.55 -20.16
CA ASN A 518 5.02 -65.09 -20.05
C ASN A 518 5.15 -64.67 -18.58
N PHE A 519 5.94 -63.65 -18.32
CA PHE A 519 6.04 -63.00 -17.03
C PHE A 519 4.87 -62.02 -16.91
N ALA A 520 4.30 -61.92 -15.72
CA ALA A 520 3.12 -61.11 -15.47
C ALA A 520 3.18 -60.46 -14.09
N GLY A 521 2.26 -59.52 -13.85
CA GLY A 521 2.13 -58.82 -12.58
C GLY A 521 3.02 -57.59 -12.43
N GLY A 522 3.88 -57.26 -13.40
CA GLY A 522 4.64 -56.02 -13.39
C GLY A 522 3.74 -54.82 -13.70
N SER A 523 3.71 -53.84 -12.79
CA SER A 523 2.97 -52.58 -12.95
C SER A 523 3.79 -51.42 -12.38
N SER A 524 3.60 -50.20 -12.91
CA SER A 524 4.22 -48.98 -12.35
C SER A 524 3.37 -47.77 -12.66
N ARG A 525 3.24 -46.88 -11.68
CA ARG A 525 2.69 -45.53 -11.82
C ARG A 525 3.47 -44.56 -10.95
N THR A 526 3.58 -43.32 -11.40
CA THR A 526 4.19 -42.24 -10.61
C THR A 526 3.12 -41.58 -9.75
N VAL A 527 3.41 -41.43 -8.45
CA VAL A 527 2.52 -40.81 -7.46
C VAL A 527 3.29 -39.75 -6.67
N LYS A 528 2.57 -38.80 -6.08
CA LYS A 528 3.17 -37.84 -5.15
C LYS A 528 3.60 -38.55 -3.87
N ALA A 529 4.77 -38.19 -3.37
CA ALA A 529 5.35 -38.76 -2.18
C ALA A 529 6.07 -37.72 -1.34
N VAL A 530 6.23 -38.02 -0.06
CA VAL A 530 6.92 -37.11 0.88
C VAL A 530 8.39 -37.01 0.52
N ASP A 531 8.88 -35.80 0.24
CA ASP A 531 10.31 -35.55 0.14
C ASP A 531 10.91 -35.11 1.50
N LYS A 532 12.22 -35.28 1.65
CA LYS A 532 12.94 -34.83 2.85
C LYS A 532 12.86 -33.30 3.01
N ALA A 533 12.90 -32.57 1.89
CA ALA A 533 12.74 -31.12 1.90
C ALA A 533 11.37 -30.68 2.45
N ASP A 534 10.30 -31.44 2.15
CA ASP A 534 8.95 -31.17 2.68
C ASP A 534 8.93 -31.28 4.22
N GLN A 535 9.58 -32.31 4.78
CA GLN A 535 9.68 -32.49 6.23
C GLN A 535 10.49 -31.37 6.91
N GLU A 536 11.64 -31.02 6.34
CA GLU A 536 12.52 -29.97 6.88
C GLU A 536 11.85 -28.60 6.85
N LYS A 537 11.18 -28.26 5.74
CA LYS A 537 10.43 -27.02 5.59
C LYS A 537 9.27 -26.93 6.59
N LEU A 538 8.43 -27.97 6.68
CA LEU A 538 7.30 -27.98 7.62
C LEU A 538 7.78 -27.89 9.07
N GLN A 539 8.88 -28.55 9.42
CA GLN A 539 9.45 -28.44 10.76
C GLN A 539 9.93 -27.02 11.06
N ALA A 540 10.62 -26.35 10.13
CA ALA A 540 11.10 -24.99 10.32
C ALA A 540 9.93 -24.01 10.52
N GLU A 541 8.90 -24.11 9.69
CA GLU A 541 7.68 -23.30 9.79
C GLU A 541 6.95 -23.51 11.13
N LEU A 542 6.79 -24.76 11.59
CA LEU A 542 6.17 -25.03 12.88
C LEU A 542 7.04 -24.61 14.07
N SER A 543 8.37 -24.62 13.93
CA SER A 543 9.28 -24.15 14.97
C SER A 543 9.16 -22.65 15.22
N GLU A 544 8.96 -21.84 14.16
CA GLU A 544 8.62 -20.42 14.32
C GLU A 544 7.24 -20.23 14.95
N LYS A 545 6.24 -21.03 14.56
CA LYS A 545 4.92 -21.00 15.21
C LYS A 545 4.96 -21.33 16.70
N ILE A 546 5.87 -22.21 17.15
CA ILE A 546 6.09 -22.48 18.58
C ILE A 546 6.55 -21.21 19.30
N LYS A 547 7.51 -20.46 18.74
CA LYS A 547 7.97 -19.20 19.34
C LYS A 547 6.84 -18.18 19.43
N SER A 548 6.07 -18.01 18.36
CA SER A 548 4.90 -17.11 18.36
C SER A 548 3.83 -17.54 19.37
N ALA A 549 3.55 -18.84 19.49
CA ALA A 549 2.59 -19.36 20.45
C ALA A 549 3.03 -19.12 21.91
N ILE A 550 4.34 -19.23 22.19
CA ILE A 550 4.90 -18.90 23.50
C ILE A 550 4.74 -17.39 23.80
N ASP A 551 5.01 -16.52 22.83
CA ASP A 551 4.82 -15.07 22.99
C ASP A 551 3.35 -14.70 23.21
N GLU A 552 2.42 -15.34 22.50
CA GLU A 552 0.97 -15.17 22.70
C GLU A 552 0.52 -15.65 24.07
N GLN A 553 1.03 -16.79 24.54
CA GLN A 553 0.74 -17.30 25.87
C GLN A 553 1.20 -16.32 26.95
N LEU A 554 2.40 -15.75 26.82
CA LEU A 554 2.91 -14.74 27.77
C LEU A 554 2.07 -13.47 27.77
N LYS A 555 1.67 -12.98 26.60
CA LYS A 555 0.79 -11.80 26.46
C LYS A 555 -0.60 -12.03 27.06
N LYS A 556 -1.09 -13.27 27.04
CA LYS A 556 -2.37 -13.64 27.66
C LYS A 556 -2.30 -13.63 29.18
N ASP A 557 -1.18 -14.07 29.75
CA ASP A 557 -0.96 -14.04 31.20
C ASP A 557 -0.72 -12.60 31.70
N ASP A 558 0.03 -11.81 30.93
CA ASP A 558 0.28 -10.39 31.18
C ASP A 558 0.54 -9.66 29.85
N PRO A 559 -0.34 -8.71 29.44
CA PRO A 559 -0.20 -7.97 28.17
C PRO A 559 1.15 -7.25 28.00
N ASP A 560 1.78 -6.86 29.11
CA ASP A 560 3.07 -6.16 29.14
C ASP A 560 4.28 -7.10 29.07
N SER A 561 4.07 -8.40 29.30
CA SER A 561 5.15 -9.38 29.26
C SER A 561 5.63 -9.63 27.82
N ARG A 562 6.96 -9.68 27.66
CA ARG A 562 7.65 -10.08 26.44
C ARG A 562 8.73 -11.10 26.76
N SER A 563 9.16 -11.82 25.74
CA SER A 563 10.17 -12.87 25.86
C SER A 563 11.38 -12.57 24.99
N LEU A 564 12.55 -12.93 25.50
CA LEU A 564 13.79 -13.00 24.74
C LEU A 564 14.25 -14.45 24.72
N VAL A 565 14.42 -15.01 23.52
CA VAL A 565 14.84 -16.40 23.32
C VAL A 565 16.32 -16.54 23.65
N VAL A 566 16.67 -17.40 24.61
CA VAL A 566 18.05 -17.55 25.12
C VAL A 566 18.62 -18.97 24.94
N GLY A 567 17.93 -19.82 24.19
CA GLY A 567 18.35 -21.19 23.93
C GLY A 567 17.71 -21.79 22.68
N ALA A 568 18.13 -23.00 22.32
CA ALA A 568 17.54 -23.75 21.21
C ALA A 568 16.23 -24.43 21.63
N LEU A 569 15.33 -24.63 20.66
CA LEU A 569 14.13 -25.43 20.84
C LEU A 569 14.49 -26.88 21.18
N ARG A 570 13.91 -27.41 22.26
CA ARG A 570 14.05 -28.80 22.68
C ARG A 570 12.75 -29.54 22.36
N TYR A 571 12.71 -30.25 21.24
CA TYR A 571 11.52 -30.97 20.81
C TYR A 571 11.17 -32.10 21.79
N THR A 572 10.00 -32.01 22.41
CA THR A 572 9.41 -33.05 23.26
C THR A 572 8.53 -34.01 22.47
N THR A 573 7.95 -33.54 21.36
CA THR A 573 7.20 -34.36 20.40
C THR A 573 7.51 -33.91 18.98
N LYS A 574 7.79 -34.86 18.08
CA LYS A 574 7.98 -34.62 16.66
C LYS A 574 7.47 -35.84 15.89
N THR A 575 6.23 -35.78 15.44
CA THR A 575 5.56 -36.92 14.81
C THR A 575 5.02 -36.52 13.46
N PHE A 576 5.59 -37.12 12.40
CA PHE A 576 5.04 -37.05 11.05
C PHE A 576 4.05 -38.19 10.83
N ASP A 577 3.00 -37.93 10.06
CA ASP A 577 2.02 -38.95 9.68
C ASP A 577 2.50 -39.87 8.54
N HIS A 578 3.49 -39.43 7.76
CA HIS A 578 4.10 -40.18 6.67
C HIS A 578 5.64 -40.10 6.68
N ALA A 579 6.29 -41.18 6.23
CA ALA A 579 7.75 -41.25 6.07
C ALA A 579 8.21 -40.73 4.69
N VAL A 580 9.48 -40.36 4.58
CA VAL A 580 10.10 -39.96 3.30
C VAL A 580 9.97 -41.09 2.27
N GLY A 581 9.50 -40.76 1.06
CA GLY A 581 9.26 -41.69 -0.04
C GLY A 581 7.90 -42.41 0.01
N GLN A 582 7.08 -42.17 1.04
CA GLN A 582 5.73 -42.73 1.14
C GLN A 582 4.74 -41.94 0.28
N GLU A 583 3.84 -42.64 -0.41
CA GLU A 583 2.75 -42.05 -1.20
C GLU A 583 1.81 -41.25 -0.28
N ALA A 584 1.76 -39.94 -0.48
CA ALA A 584 0.88 -39.02 0.24
C ALA A 584 0.78 -37.71 -0.57
N GLY A 585 -0.41 -37.10 -0.63
CA GLY A 585 -0.60 -35.78 -1.25
C GLY A 585 -0.30 -34.60 -0.31
N SER A 586 -0.25 -34.87 1.00
CA SER A 586 0.04 -33.91 2.06
C SER A 586 0.78 -34.60 3.20
N LEU A 587 1.63 -33.85 3.88
CA LEU A 587 2.38 -34.27 5.05
C LEU A 587 1.89 -33.47 6.26
N ASN A 588 1.55 -34.15 7.35
CA ASN A 588 1.18 -33.52 8.62
C ASN A 588 2.29 -33.70 9.65
N LEU A 589 2.50 -32.68 10.49
CA LEU A 589 3.46 -32.71 11.59
C LEU A 589 2.79 -32.21 12.88
N ASP A 590 2.84 -33.06 13.91
CA ASP A 590 2.59 -32.67 15.29
C ASP A 590 3.93 -32.37 15.98
N LEU A 591 4.10 -31.12 16.41
CA LEU A 591 5.34 -30.62 17.00
C LEU A 591 5.06 -30.03 18.39
N ALA A 592 5.79 -30.51 19.40
CA ALA A 592 5.83 -29.91 20.72
C ALA A 592 7.29 -29.69 21.13
N ALA A 593 7.58 -28.55 21.75
CA ALA A 593 8.93 -28.22 22.19
C ALA A 593 8.93 -27.35 23.44
N ASP A 594 10.03 -27.46 24.18
CA ASP A 594 10.37 -26.59 25.29
C ASP A 594 11.38 -25.55 24.84
N LEU A 595 11.20 -24.31 25.26
CA LEU A 595 12.07 -23.18 24.95
C LEU A 595 12.44 -22.41 26.22
N ASP A 596 13.73 -22.14 26.37
CA ASP A 596 14.22 -21.28 27.44
C ASP A 596 14.17 -19.81 27.00
N VAL A 597 13.43 -19.01 27.74
CA VAL A 597 13.23 -17.58 27.48
C VAL A 597 13.52 -16.74 28.73
N LEU A 598 13.94 -15.50 28.53
CA LEU A 598 13.91 -14.46 29.56
C LEU A 598 12.63 -13.66 29.40
N VAL A 599 11.79 -13.63 30.43
CA VAL A 599 10.54 -12.86 30.45
C VAL A 599 10.76 -11.53 31.15
N TYR A 600 10.38 -10.43 30.51
CA TYR A 600 10.57 -9.06 30.99
C TYR A 600 9.35 -8.18 30.68
N SER A 601 9.22 -7.05 31.40
CA SER A 601 8.21 -6.02 31.14
C SER A 601 8.62 -5.14 29.96
N TYR A 602 7.79 -5.09 28.93
CA TYR A 602 8.01 -4.23 27.77
C TYR A 602 7.96 -2.76 28.14
N LYS A 603 6.96 -2.36 28.93
CA LYS A 603 6.80 -0.98 29.41
C LYS A 603 8.00 -0.51 30.22
N GLU A 604 8.53 -1.33 31.12
CA GLU A 604 9.73 -0.96 31.89
C GLU A 604 10.94 -0.80 30.97
N MET A 605 11.15 -1.72 30.02
CA MET A 605 12.23 -1.60 29.02
C MET A 605 12.11 -0.32 28.21
N VAL A 606 10.93 -0.04 27.64
CA VAL A 606 10.68 1.16 26.84
C VAL A 606 10.90 2.41 27.68
N THR A 607 10.38 2.47 28.91
CA THR A 607 10.58 3.61 29.82
C THR A 607 12.07 3.89 30.08
N GLN A 608 12.88 2.85 30.26
CA GLN A 608 14.33 3.00 30.45
C GLN A 608 15.02 3.49 29.16
N ILE A 609 14.62 2.96 28.01
CA ILE A 609 15.12 3.37 26.69
C ILE A 609 14.79 4.85 26.44
N GLU A 610 13.54 5.26 26.66
CA GLU A 610 13.08 6.63 26.48
C GLU A 610 13.86 7.61 27.36
N LYS A 611 14.07 7.27 28.63
CA LYS A 611 14.91 8.08 29.54
C LYS A 611 16.34 8.24 29.04
N LYS A 612 16.91 7.22 28.40
CA LYS A 612 18.26 7.28 27.80
C LYS A 612 18.28 8.15 26.55
N ILE A 613 17.23 8.11 25.72
CA ILE A 613 17.08 8.95 24.53
C ILE A 613 16.86 10.42 24.92
N LEU A 614 16.03 10.70 25.93
CA LEU A 614 15.77 12.04 26.49
C LEU A 614 16.93 12.61 27.33
N GLY A 615 18.13 12.03 27.24
CA GLY A 615 19.33 12.56 27.90
C GLY A 615 19.64 14.01 27.48
N SER A 616 20.73 14.57 28.01
CA SER A 616 21.06 16.01 27.91
C SER A 616 21.06 16.60 26.49
N GLN A 617 21.20 15.80 25.44
CA GLN A 617 21.17 16.23 24.04
C GLN A 617 19.75 16.57 23.53
N ASN A 618 18.70 16.01 24.15
CA ASN A 618 17.30 16.14 23.74
C ASN A 618 16.45 16.84 24.81
N ALA A 619 17.05 17.71 25.62
CA ALA A 619 16.36 18.42 26.69
C ALA A 619 15.24 19.34 26.15
N GLY A 620 14.05 19.26 26.76
CA GLY A 620 12.86 20.01 26.32
C GLY A 620 12.10 19.37 25.15
N LEU A 621 12.40 18.10 24.83
CA LEU A 621 11.63 17.28 23.90
C LEU A 621 10.87 16.18 24.68
N VAL A 622 9.73 15.75 24.13
CA VAL A 622 8.93 14.62 24.60
C VAL A 622 8.90 13.53 23.54
N ILE A 623 8.85 12.26 23.95
CA ILE A 623 8.78 11.11 23.03
C ILE A 623 7.32 10.73 22.81
N ALA A 624 6.94 10.47 21.55
CA ALA A 624 5.72 9.72 21.28
C ALA A 624 5.93 8.22 21.57
N SER A 625 5.63 7.83 22.81
CA SER A 625 5.78 6.46 23.29
C SER A 625 4.95 5.44 22.48
N ASP A 626 3.79 5.86 22.00
CA ASP A 626 2.87 5.08 21.17
C ASP A 626 3.42 4.80 19.76
N GLN A 627 4.22 5.72 19.22
CA GLN A 627 4.85 5.59 17.91
C GLN A 627 6.29 5.06 17.99
N THR A 628 6.78 4.72 19.18
CA THR A 628 8.16 4.24 19.37
C THR A 628 8.28 2.76 19.04
N GLN A 629 9.12 2.45 18.06
CA GLN A 629 9.41 1.08 17.65
C GLN A 629 10.74 0.62 18.26
N VAL A 630 10.72 -0.54 18.92
CA VAL A 630 11.91 -1.16 19.51
C VAL A 630 12.06 -2.58 18.96
N GLY A 631 13.13 -2.81 18.19
CA GLY A 631 13.55 -4.13 17.74
C GLY A 631 14.76 -4.63 18.50
N LEU A 632 14.75 -5.88 18.95
CA LEU A 632 15.90 -6.52 19.60
C LEU A 632 16.64 -7.41 18.61
N THR A 633 17.97 -7.40 18.67
CA THR A 633 18.81 -8.37 17.93
C THR A 633 18.96 -9.67 18.71
N ASP A 634 19.53 -10.68 18.04
CA ASP A 634 19.89 -11.94 18.70
C ASP A 634 20.76 -11.70 19.94
N PRO A 635 20.41 -12.31 21.08
CA PRO A 635 21.10 -12.08 22.33
C PRO A 635 22.41 -12.87 22.44
N THR A 636 23.42 -12.23 23.02
CA THR A 636 24.69 -12.85 23.40
C THR A 636 24.77 -13.04 24.92
N PRO A 637 25.17 -14.22 25.43
CA PRO A 637 25.26 -14.44 26.86
C PRO A 637 26.36 -13.58 27.50
N ILE A 638 26.02 -12.85 28.57
CA ILE A 638 27.01 -12.20 29.45
C ILE A 638 27.37 -13.17 30.58
N ASP A 639 26.35 -13.80 31.18
CA ASP A 639 26.46 -14.84 32.19
C ASP A 639 25.29 -15.84 32.10
N ALA A 640 25.17 -16.75 33.07
CA ALA A 640 24.17 -17.83 33.03
C ALA A 640 22.70 -17.33 32.95
N ASN A 641 22.41 -16.13 33.47
CA ASN A 641 21.05 -15.59 33.60
C ASN A 641 20.89 -14.19 32.98
N THR A 642 21.93 -13.67 32.33
CA THR A 642 21.93 -12.31 31.75
C THR A 642 22.50 -12.33 30.34
N PHE A 643 21.78 -11.70 29.42
CA PHE A 643 22.11 -11.65 28.01
C PHE A 643 22.18 -10.20 27.52
N ALA A 644 23.22 -9.88 26.73
CA ALA A 644 23.34 -8.64 26.01
C ALA A 644 22.58 -8.73 24.68
N THR A 645 21.80 -7.71 24.36
CA THR A 645 21.14 -7.52 23.06
C THR A 645 21.26 -6.06 22.64
N LYS A 646 21.13 -5.79 21.34
CA LYS A 646 21.05 -4.43 20.82
C LYS A 646 19.60 -4.08 20.58
N ALA A 647 19.13 -3.04 21.26
CA ALA A 647 17.83 -2.43 21.00
C ALA A 647 17.97 -1.38 19.91
N ASN A 648 17.45 -1.66 18.72
CA ASN A 648 17.29 -0.69 17.65
C ASN A 648 15.99 0.07 17.88
N VAL A 649 16.12 1.36 18.19
CA VAL A 649 14.99 2.21 18.57
C VAL A 649 14.78 3.26 17.50
N SER A 650 13.55 3.32 16.99
CA SER A 650 13.06 4.40 16.12
C SER A 650 11.94 5.12 16.88
N ALA A 651 12.20 6.36 17.27
CA ALA A 651 11.27 7.18 18.05
C ALA A 651 11.04 8.53 17.38
N PHE A 652 9.87 9.12 17.61
CA PHE A 652 9.55 10.48 17.22
C PHE A 652 9.58 11.40 18.44
N LEU A 653 10.33 12.50 18.32
CA LEU A 653 10.46 13.52 19.35
C LEU A 653 9.69 14.78 18.96
N PHE A 654 9.00 15.36 19.94
CA PHE A 654 8.26 16.60 19.82
C PHE A 654 8.78 17.64 20.81
N PRO A 655 8.73 18.94 20.50
CA PRO A 655 9.01 19.97 21.48
C PRO A 655 7.98 19.96 22.60
N GLU A 656 8.45 20.05 23.83
CA GLU A 656 7.59 20.26 24.99
C GLU A 656 6.98 21.67 24.94
N ILE A 657 5.65 21.76 24.91
CA ILE A 657 4.94 23.03 24.81
C ILE A 657 4.49 23.49 26.19
N ASP A 658 5.20 24.47 26.73
CA ASP A 658 4.79 25.18 27.94
C ASP A 658 3.77 26.28 27.59
N GLU A 659 2.49 25.88 27.58
CA GLU A 659 1.34 26.73 27.26
C GLU A 659 1.25 27.98 28.14
N GLU A 660 1.59 27.85 29.43
CA GLU A 660 1.56 28.94 30.40
C GLU A 660 2.66 29.97 30.12
N LYS A 661 3.87 29.51 29.81
CA LYS A 661 5.00 30.39 29.48
C LYS A 661 4.76 31.11 28.15
N ILE A 662 4.25 30.41 27.15
CA ILE A 662 3.94 31.00 25.84
C ILE A 662 2.85 32.06 26.00
N SER A 663 1.70 31.72 26.62
CA SER A 663 0.55 32.63 26.79
C SER A 663 0.93 33.89 27.58
N ASN A 664 1.72 33.75 28.65
CA ASN A 664 2.20 34.90 29.43
C ASN A 664 3.17 35.80 28.67
N THR A 665 3.93 35.26 27.74
CA THR A 665 4.91 36.02 26.93
C THR A 665 4.24 36.77 25.79
N VAL A 666 3.11 36.27 25.27
CA VAL A 666 2.44 36.80 24.07
C VAL A 666 1.23 37.68 24.36
N LYS A 667 0.66 37.63 25.56
CA LYS A 667 -0.51 38.46 25.94
C LYS A 667 -0.28 39.95 25.67
N GLY A 668 -1.26 40.61 25.06
CA GLY A 668 -1.19 42.03 24.69
C GLY A 668 -0.19 42.38 23.58
N LYS A 669 0.58 41.41 23.06
CA LYS A 669 1.45 41.62 21.89
C LYS A 669 0.65 41.48 20.59
N GLN A 670 1.29 41.84 19.49
CA GLN A 670 0.73 41.60 18.17
C GLN A 670 0.72 40.11 17.84
N ALA A 671 -0.26 39.65 17.06
CA ALA A 671 -0.34 38.25 16.61
C ALA A 671 0.95 37.77 15.90
N ILE A 672 1.64 38.67 15.20
CA ILE A 672 2.94 38.39 14.55
C ILE A 672 4.03 38.01 15.56
N ALA A 673 3.99 38.55 16.79
CA ALA A 673 4.97 38.24 17.82
C ALA A 673 4.83 36.81 18.37
N ILE A 674 3.63 36.21 18.31
CA ILE A 674 3.45 34.77 18.61
C ILE A 674 4.25 33.95 17.61
N LYS A 675 4.12 34.27 16.31
CA LYS A 675 4.77 33.51 15.24
C LYS A 675 6.29 33.44 15.44
N ASN A 676 6.92 34.56 15.81
CA ASN A 676 8.37 34.61 16.08
C ASN A 676 8.81 33.73 17.26
N ILE A 677 7.95 33.53 18.27
CA ILE A 677 8.26 32.67 19.42
C ILE A 677 8.07 31.20 19.03
N LEU A 678 6.96 30.88 18.36
CA LEU A 678 6.67 29.51 17.94
C LEU A 678 7.65 29.00 16.88
N GLN A 679 8.18 29.88 16.02
CA GLN A 679 9.22 29.56 15.04
C GLN A 679 10.53 29.07 15.64
N THR A 680 10.79 29.32 16.93
CA THR A 680 11.99 28.81 17.61
C THR A 680 11.86 27.36 18.08
N LEU A 681 10.66 26.78 18.00
CA LEU A 681 10.42 25.41 18.40
C LEU A 681 11.02 24.42 17.37
N PRO A 682 11.73 23.38 17.82
CA PRO A 682 12.19 22.30 16.96
C PRO A 682 11.03 21.68 16.17
N GLY A 683 11.20 21.51 14.86
CA GLY A 683 10.17 20.94 13.99
C GLY A 683 9.03 21.88 13.62
N TYR A 684 9.12 23.18 13.92
CA TYR A 684 8.10 24.16 13.51
C TYR A 684 7.89 24.18 11.98
N GLN A 685 6.66 23.93 11.52
CA GLN A 685 6.24 24.19 10.14
C GLN A 685 5.44 25.48 10.06
N SER A 686 4.32 25.54 10.79
CA SER A 686 3.41 26.68 10.78
C SER A 686 2.60 26.77 12.07
N ALA A 687 1.97 27.93 12.29
CA ALA A 687 1.02 28.13 13.36
C ALA A 687 -0.15 29.00 12.88
N LEU A 688 -1.36 28.53 13.12
CA LEU A 688 -2.58 29.30 12.91
C LEU A 688 -2.99 29.92 14.24
N VAL A 689 -3.20 31.23 14.24
CA VAL A 689 -3.64 31.99 15.41
C VAL A 689 -5.00 32.59 15.09
N TYR A 690 -6.04 32.06 15.71
CA TYR A 690 -7.40 32.56 15.58
C TYR A 690 -7.79 33.35 16.82
N VAL A 691 -8.26 34.58 16.62
CA VAL A 691 -8.67 35.48 17.72
C VAL A 691 -10.15 35.80 17.61
N SER A 692 -10.90 35.58 18.69
CA SER A 692 -12.35 35.81 18.75
C SER A 692 -12.72 36.69 19.94
N PRO A 693 -13.57 37.72 19.77
CA PRO A 693 -14.22 38.14 18.52
C PRO A 693 -13.26 38.90 17.58
N ASN A 694 -13.46 38.76 16.26
CA ASN A 694 -12.66 39.49 15.26
C ASN A 694 -13.15 40.94 15.15
N ILE A 695 -12.54 41.83 15.93
CA ILE A 695 -12.84 43.27 15.91
C ILE A 695 -11.78 43.99 15.05
N PRO A 696 -12.17 44.74 14.02
CA PRO A 696 -11.23 45.50 13.20
C PRO A 696 -10.26 46.34 14.04
N LEU A 697 -8.97 46.34 13.68
CA LEU A 697 -7.84 46.99 14.39
C LEU A 697 -7.48 46.37 15.76
N LEU A 698 -8.45 45.89 16.54
CA LEU A 698 -8.24 45.30 17.86
C LEU A 698 -7.72 43.86 17.79
N SER A 699 -8.20 43.06 16.81
CA SER A 699 -7.79 41.67 16.58
C SER A 699 -6.31 41.51 16.21
N ARG A 700 -5.61 42.62 15.94
CA ARG A 700 -4.14 42.63 15.75
C ARG A 700 -3.39 42.41 17.06
N LEU A 701 -3.98 42.77 18.20
CA LEU A 701 -3.43 42.63 19.54
C LEU A 701 -4.10 41.47 20.27
N LEU A 702 -3.33 40.69 21.00
CA LEU A 702 -3.85 39.51 21.66
C LEU A 702 -4.52 39.87 23.00
N PRO A 703 -5.63 39.20 23.38
CA PRO A 703 -6.28 39.33 24.68
C PRO A 703 -5.31 39.19 25.86
N LEU A 704 -5.59 39.88 26.97
CA LEU A 704 -4.68 39.92 28.12
C LEU A 704 -4.79 38.72 29.05
N ASN A 705 -5.90 37.97 28.96
CA ASN A 705 -6.17 36.85 29.87
C ASN A 705 -5.58 35.53 29.33
N PRO A 706 -4.53 34.96 29.96
CA PRO A 706 -3.87 33.75 29.48
C PRO A 706 -4.78 32.51 29.53
N LYS A 707 -5.81 32.50 30.40
CA LYS A 707 -6.77 31.38 30.51
C LYS A 707 -7.67 31.21 29.30
N HIS A 708 -7.69 32.19 28.38
CA HIS A 708 -8.48 32.15 27.16
C HIS A 708 -7.65 31.77 25.93
N TYR A 709 -6.43 31.27 26.14
CA TYR A 709 -5.59 30.70 25.10
C TYR A 709 -5.79 29.19 25.10
N SER A 710 -6.08 28.62 23.93
CA SER A 710 -6.15 27.18 23.73
C SER A 710 -5.11 26.76 22.70
N TYR A 711 -4.39 25.68 22.97
CA TYR A 711 -3.37 25.14 22.09
C TYR A 711 -3.84 23.81 21.51
N SER A 712 -3.65 23.62 20.21
CA SER A 712 -3.77 22.31 19.57
C SER A 712 -2.49 22.03 18.80
N VAL A 713 -1.91 20.85 19.00
CA VAL A 713 -0.73 20.39 18.26
C VAL A 713 -1.20 19.34 17.26
N SER A 714 -0.90 19.57 15.98
CA SER A 714 -1.17 18.63 14.91
C SER A 714 0.15 18.23 14.26
N THR A 715 0.28 16.93 14.02
CA THR A 715 1.46 16.30 13.41
C THR A 715 1.07 15.84 12.02
N LYS A 716 1.85 16.23 11.01
CA LYS A 716 1.75 15.67 9.66
C LYS A 716 2.52 14.37 9.54
#